data_AF-A0A6P6L2G6-F1
#
_entry.id   AF-A0A6P6L2G6-F1
#
_cell.length_a   1.000
_cell.length_b   1.000
_cell.length_c   1.000
_cell.angle_alpha   90.00
_cell.angle_beta   90.00
_cell.angle_gamma   90.00
#
_symmetry.space_group_name_H-M   'P 1'
#
loop_
_entity.id
_entity.type
_entity.pdbx_description
1 polymer ?
#
loop_
_entity_poly.entity_id
_entity_poly.type
_entity_poly.pdbx_seq_one_letter_code
_entity_poly.pdbx_strand_id
1 'polypeptide(L)'
;MCTAQMLQDMDQRLQEEGLDSSASSSERLSLLWQLYRSSETTVISLNQQIQDLQKERVAEIEKVQQYVNQIKSLTKTRDTVALHLEQENKTLHATLDDIQQQQEARRSEISEMLLQEGLADIIPISLSEQVAYLLADRASLLEKIQSQENVDWKTAQDPDVHTEQTSKDCRENVVKVAAPHVQSPWKRLLGLRKAAQSEQKSLPQAVDLRFSRDNILKGQTLQELERDVEEASARLAMAHKEIRRLTDELESAHLTQKAYEPELQEAQIEVEQLRHEVEKLKRCEVAELRKMKEINEKQEEELCHLREMVKRLQAERVHLLEMTEGPDSTVTPSKGKTPQEEDIHQGCLNEMQERLHMLRDLTQVTLKLRMEFETEADLRRRAVDECEEQKRKRTEAEQLVRDFQNLCEKQAEDYRSTVGSLQVELRDLVTKVRELETQGVERQCDKHLKEVSSLEENVCQLKLALQEEQQKTTQLSVSMQMEIEQAKALVQLQQNIEDLRNRLSSGQQETDSLRTELQLALVRIDAERSKYNDKRIHYKNKLSRAREVYLRETGWRDIKIKELDKEVLILRKQEEKTAHMMKTVTSENESLLQKNRQLLLQLHDFEQAQKNASDAISTTQMRINLLEIENVQLKQTAAQMSQRIECLTILAETNCGEVTAESRVIEGEDQTTLPT
;
A
#
# COMPACT_ATOMS: atom_id res chain seq x y z
N MET A 1 -21.60 35.20 -48.14
CA MET A 1 -21.00 33.94 -48.59
C MET A 1 -21.79 32.72 -48.12
N CYS A 2 -22.14 32.59 -46.83
CA CYS A 2 -22.89 31.43 -46.30
C CYS A 2 -24.13 31.02 -47.13
N THR A 3 -24.92 31.96 -47.64
CA THR A 3 -26.10 31.67 -48.48
C THR A 3 -25.77 30.96 -49.79
N ALA A 4 -24.64 31.26 -50.43
CA ALA A 4 -24.20 30.58 -51.65
C ALA A 4 -23.72 29.16 -51.33
N GLN A 5 -22.99 28.99 -50.21
CA GLN A 5 -22.56 27.67 -49.73
C GLN A 5 -23.77 26.78 -49.41
N MET A 6 -24.74 27.28 -48.63
CA MET A 6 -25.95 26.52 -48.28
C MET A 6 -26.76 26.10 -49.49
N LEU A 7 -26.83 26.92 -50.56
CA LEU A 7 -27.49 26.54 -51.80
C LEU A 7 -26.72 25.43 -52.54
N GLN A 8 -25.38 25.52 -52.59
CA GLN A 8 -24.54 24.46 -53.15
C GLN A 8 -24.66 23.14 -52.37
N ASP A 9 -24.67 23.20 -51.03
CA ASP A 9 -24.83 22.04 -50.15
C ASP A 9 -26.24 21.41 -50.29
N MET A 10 -27.27 22.23 -50.56
CA MET A 10 -28.62 21.76 -50.88
C MET A 10 -28.70 21.12 -52.27
N ASP A 11 -28.08 21.71 -53.29
CA ASP A 11 -27.99 21.14 -54.63
C ASP A 11 -27.24 19.80 -54.64
N GLN A 12 -26.16 19.68 -53.85
CA GLN A 12 -25.44 18.41 -53.66
C GLN A 12 -26.35 17.35 -53.05
N ARG A 13 -27.05 17.63 -51.94
CA ARG A 13 -27.91 16.62 -51.30
C ARG A 13 -29.12 16.22 -52.14
N LEU A 14 -29.60 17.08 -53.04
CA LEU A 14 -30.62 16.68 -54.02
C LEU A 14 -30.07 15.75 -55.11
N GLN A 15 -28.79 15.86 -55.47
CA GLN A 15 -28.12 14.91 -56.37
C GLN A 15 -27.83 13.56 -55.67
N GLU A 16 -27.46 13.59 -54.38
CA GLU A 16 -27.26 12.38 -53.56
C GLU A 16 -28.55 11.57 -53.39
N GLU A 17 -29.70 12.26 -53.28
CA GLU A 17 -31.04 11.65 -53.27
C GLU A 17 -31.61 11.40 -54.69
N GLY A 18 -30.81 11.59 -55.74
CA GLY A 18 -31.10 11.12 -57.11
C GLY A 18 -31.88 12.05 -58.04
N LEU A 19 -31.99 13.36 -57.77
CA LEU A 19 -32.56 14.33 -58.73
C LEU A 19 -31.52 14.87 -59.71
N ASP A 20 -31.85 14.81 -61.00
CA ASP A 20 -31.11 15.47 -62.08
C ASP A 20 -31.10 17.00 -61.92
N SER A 21 -30.02 17.62 -62.41
CA SER A 21 -29.84 19.08 -62.41
C SER A 21 -30.83 19.85 -63.31
N SER A 22 -31.61 19.15 -64.12
CA SER A 22 -32.69 19.66 -64.99
C SER A 22 -34.09 19.57 -64.37
N ALA A 23 -34.25 18.96 -63.20
CA ALA A 23 -35.55 18.78 -62.54
C ALA A 23 -36.25 20.12 -62.23
N SER A 24 -37.58 20.15 -62.29
CA SER A 24 -38.34 21.39 -62.08
C SER A 24 -38.23 21.90 -60.64
N SER A 25 -38.44 23.20 -60.45
CA SER A 25 -38.50 23.82 -59.12
C SER A 25 -39.58 23.19 -58.23
N SER A 26 -40.68 22.70 -58.81
CA SER A 26 -41.76 22.03 -58.07
C SER A 26 -41.32 20.67 -57.52
N GLU A 27 -40.64 19.86 -58.32
CA GLU A 27 -40.12 18.54 -57.91
C GLU A 27 -39.01 18.69 -56.86
N ARG A 28 -38.08 19.64 -57.08
CA ARG A 28 -37.02 19.99 -56.13
C ARG A 28 -37.59 20.44 -54.78
N LEU A 29 -38.61 21.31 -54.77
CA LEU A 29 -39.28 21.74 -53.54
C LEU A 29 -40.07 20.60 -52.87
N SER A 30 -40.68 19.70 -53.63
CA SER A 30 -41.40 18.54 -53.08
C SER A 30 -40.45 17.56 -52.39
N LEU A 31 -39.30 17.24 -52.99
CA LEU A 31 -38.31 16.38 -52.35
C LEU A 31 -37.66 17.06 -51.14
N LEU A 32 -37.29 18.35 -51.22
CA LEU A 32 -36.81 19.11 -50.05
C LEU A 32 -37.80 19.09 -48.89
N TRP A 33 -39.10 19.22 -49.17
CA TRP A 33 -40.15 19.14 -48.16
C TRP A 33 -40.26 17.73 -47.55
N GLN A 34 -40.19 16.68 -48.37
CA GLN A 34 -40.20 15.29 -47.91
C GLN A 34 -38.98 14.97 -47.02
N LEU A 35 -37.78 15.40 -47.42
CA LEU A 35 -36.55 15.27 -46.63
C LEU A 35 -36.58 16.11 -45.34
N TYR A 36 -37.19 17.29 -45.38
CA TYR A 36 -37.45 18.08 -44.18
C TYR A 36 -38.40 17.33 -43.22
N ARG A 37 -39.50 16.75 -43.71
CA ARG A 37 -40.46 16.00 -42.87
C ARG A 37 -39.87 14.70 -42.30
N SER A 38 -39.00 14.00 -43.04
CA SER A 38 -38.32 12.80 -42.52
C SER A 38 -37.24 13.14 -41.49
N SER A 39 -36.46 14.20 -41.72
CA SER A 39 -35.50 14.70 -40.72
C SER A 39 -36.19 15.30 -39.48
N GLU A 40 -37.31 16.01 -39.64
CA GLU A 40 -38.17 16.50 -38.55
C GLU A 40 -38.68 15.33 -37.69
N THR A 41 -39.26 14.29 -38.29
CA THR A 41 -39.81 13.15 -37.54
C THR A 41 -38.72 12.27 -36.89
N THR A 42 -37.56 12.09 -37.53
CA THR A 42 -36.42 11.38 -36.91
C THR A 42 -35.79 12.19 -35.77
N VAL A 43 -35.64 13.51 -35.89
CA VAL A 43 -35.17 14.37 -34.79
C VAL A 43 -36.15 14.35 -33.61
N ILE A 44 -37.46 14.37 -33.85
CA ILE A 44 -38.48 14.22 -32.79
C ILE A 44 -38.35 12.84 -32.11
N SER A 45 -38.21 11.76 -32.89
CA SER A 45 -38.05 10.40 -32.35
C SER A 45 -36.77 10.24 -31.52
N LEU A 46 -35.64 10.78 -31.98
CA LEU A 46 -34.37 10.75 -31.25
C LEU A 46 -34.42 11.58 -29.97
N ASN A 47 -35.06 12.77 -30.00
CA ASN A 47 -35.26 13.57 -28.79
C ASN A 47 -36.14 12.84 -27.76
N GLN A 48 -37.18 12.12 -28.20
CA GLN A 48 -37.99 11.28 -27.32
C GLN A 48 -37.16 10.16 -26.67
N GLN A 49 -36.38 9.42 -27.47
CA GLN A 49 -35.47 8.39 -26.96
C GLN A 49 -34.44 8.94 -25.96
N ILE A 50 -33.89 10.13 -26.21
CA ILE A 50 -32.98 10.82 -25.28
C ILE A 50 -33.68 11.17 -23.96
N GLN A 51 -34.93 11.66 -24.01
CA GLN A 51 -35.70 11.94 -22.79
C GLN A 51 -36.04 10.67 -22.00
N ASP A 52 -36.33 9.56 -22.66
CA ASP A 52 -36.66 8.31 -22.00
C ASP A 52 -35.40 7.67 -21.36
N LEU A 53 -34.26 7.68 -22.06
CA LEU A 53 -32.95 7.31 -21.50
C LEU A 53 -32.52 8.22 -20.33
N GLN A 54 -32.93 9.50 -20.33
CA GLN A 54 -32.71 10.40 -19.20
C GLN A 54 -33.56 10.01 -17.99
N LYS A 55 -34.84 9.64 -18.17
CA LYS A 55 -35.72 9.15 -17.10
C LYS A 55 -35.17 7.84 -16.50
N GLU A 56 -34.73 6.90 -17.35
CA GLU A 56 -34.11 5.65 -16.92
C GLU A 56 -32.85 5.92 -16.07
N ARG A 57 -31.94 6.78 -16.54
CA ARG A 57 -30.76 7.17 -15.76
C ARG A 57 -31.10 7.81 -14.41
N VAL A 58 -32.13 8.65 -14.32
CA VAL A 58 -32.57 9.23 -13.04
C VAL A 58 -33.09 8.13 -12.11
N ALA A 59 -33.93 7.21 -12.60
CA ALA A 59 -34.43 6.09 -11.81
C ALA A 59 -33.33 5.10 -11.39
N GLU A 60 -32.27 4.93 -12.18
CA GLU A 60 -31.06 4.19 -11.77
C GLU A 60 -30.29 4.90 -10.66
N ILE A 61 -30.07 6.22 -10.80
CA ILE A 61 -29.40 7.04 -9.77
C ILE A 61 -30.18 7.01 -8.45
N GLU A 62 -31.51 7.07 -8.49
CA GLU A 62 -32.36 6.94 -7.30
C GLU A 62 -32.21 5.58 -6.62
N LYS A 63 -32.21 4.48 -7.38
CA LYS A 63 -31.96 3.12 -6.84
C LYS A 63 -30.56 3.01 -6.23
N VAL A 64 -29.53 3.51 -6.90
CA VAL A 64 -28.15 3.55 -6.36
C VAL A 64 -28.10 4.37 -5.07
N GLN A 65 -28.79 5.51 -5.00
CA GLN A 65 -28.87 6.33 -3.79
C GLN A 65 -29.59 5.61 -2.63
N GLN A 66 -30.63 4.82 -2.93
CA GLN A 66 -31.29 3.96 -1.94
C GLN A 66 -30.34 2.88 -1.41
N TYR A 67 -29.61 2.16 -2.28
CA TYR A 67 -28.62 1.17 -1.84
C TYR A 67 -27.48 1.80 -1.03
N VAL A 68 -26.96 2.97 -1.44
CA VAL A 68 -25.95 3.72 -0.69
C VAL A 68 -26.47 4.12 0.70
N ASN A 69 -27.75 4.48 0.83
CA ASN A 69 -28.36 4.80 2.11
C ASN A 69 -28.53 3.56 3.00
N GLN A 70 -28.93 2.42 2.42
CA GLN A 70 -29.00 1.13 3.13
C GLN A 70 -27.62 0.70 3.65
N ILE A 71 -26.59 0.78 2.82
CA ILE A 71 -25.19 0.49 3.20
C ILE A 71 -24.74 1.42 4.32
N LYS A 72 -25.07 2.73 4.27
CA LYS A 72 -24.77 3.67 5.36
C LYS A 72 -25.48 3.30 6.67
N SER A 73 -26.73 2.84 6.65
CA SER A 73 -27.41 2.35 7.87
C SER A 73 -26.79 1.07 8.42
N LEU A 74 -26.45 0.10 7.57
CA LEU A 74 -25.79 -1.15 7.97
C LEU A 74 -24.37 -0.92 8.51
N THR A 75 -23.67 0.07 7.96
CA THR A 75 -22.36 0.50 8.47
C THR A 75 -22.51 1.09 9.88
N LYS A 76 -23.49 1.98 10.10
CA LYS A 76 -23.77 2.54 11.43
C LYS A 76 -24.13 1.47 12.46
N THR A 77 -24.98 0.48 12.11
CA THR A 77 -25.34 -0.58 13.06
C THR A 77 -24.15 -1.49 13.38
N ARG A 78 -23.35 -1.88 12.37
CA ARG A 78 -22.07 -2.58 12.57
C ARG A 78 -21.17 -1.82 13.54
N ASP A 79 -21.00 -0.52 13.33
CA ASP A 79 -20.08 0.30 14.13
C ASP A 79 -20.58 0.45 15.58
N THR A 80 -21.90 0.53 15.82
CA THR A 80 -22.46 0.50 17.18
C THR A 80 -22.28 -0.86 17.86
N VAL A 81 -22.38 -1.98 17.12
CA VAL A 81 -22.13 -3.33 17.68
C VAL A 81 -20.65 -3.52 17.99
N ALA A 82 -19.75 -3.06 17.11
CA ALA A 82 -18.31 -3.09 17.36
C ALA A 82 -17.92 -2.29 18.61
N LEU A 83 -18.48 -1.10 18.79
CA LEU A 83 -18.27 -0.28 20.00
C LEU A 83 -18.80 -0.97 21.27
N HIS A 84 -19.94 -1.66 21.19
CA HIS A 84 -20.48 -2.41 22.33
C HIS A 84 -19.59 -3.60 22.71
N LEU A 85 -19.12 -4.37 21.73
CA LEU A 85 -18.17 -5.46 21.95
C LEU A 85 -16.82 -4.97 22.48
N GLU A 86 -16.35 -3.79 22.05
CA GLU A 86 -15.13 -3.17 22.61
C GLU A 86 -15.31 -2.77 24.09
N GLN A 87 -16.49 -2.27 24.46
CA GLN A 87 -16.84 -1.97 25.85
C GLN A 87 -16.97 -3.24 26.69
N GLU A 88 -17.62 -4.28 26.18
CA GLU A 88 -17.76 -5.57 26.85
C GLU A 88 -16.39 -6.21 27.11
N ASN A 89 -15.52 -6.28 26.10
CA ASN A 89 -14.15 -6.78 26.27
C ASN A 89 -13.36 -5.98 27.33
N LYS A 90 -13.50 -4.65 27.39
CA LYS A 90 -12.88 -3.83 28.45
C LYS A 90 -13.42 -4.17 29.84
N THR A 91 -14.73 -4.43 29.98
CA THR A 91 -15.28 -4.88 31.26
C THR A 91 -14.81 -6.29 31.64
N LEU A 92 -14.74 -7.22 30.68
CA LEU A 92 -14.24 -8.58 30.91
C LEU A 92 -12.76 -8.57 31.35
N HIS A 93 -11.90 -7.80 30.68
CA HIS A 93 -10.52 -7.59 31.11
C HIS A 93 -10.44 -7.03 32.55
N ALA A 94 -11.21 -6.00 32.88
CA ALA A 94 -11.24 -5.45 34.24
C ALA A 94 -11.69 -6.49 35.29
N THR A 95 -12.64 -7.37 34.98
CA THR A 95 -13.03 -8.46 35.89
C THR A 95 -11.97 -9.57 35.99
N LEU A 96 -11.22 -9.84 34.93
CA LEU A 96 -10.10 -10.78 34.97
C LEU A 96 -8.93 -10.24 35.80
N ASP A 97 -8.65 -8.94 35.72
CA ASP A 97 -7.62 -8.28 36.51
C ASP A 97 -7.97 -8.25 38.01
N ASP A 98 -9.24 -8.00 38.36
CA ASP A 98 -9.74 -8.12 39.75
C ASP A 98 -9.64 -9.57 40.27
N ILE A 99 -10.08 -10.56 39.49
CA ILE A 99 -9.94 -11.98 39.85
C ILE A 99 -8.47 -12.37 40.04
N GLN A 100 -7.54 -11.87 39.22
CA GLN A 100 -6.11 -12.09 39.38
C GLN A 100 -5.56 -11.44 40.65
N GLN A 101 -5.94 -10.20 40.95
CA GLN A 101 -5.54 -9.51 42.19
C GLN A 101 -6.06 -10.23 43.43
N GLN A 102 -7.31 -10.71 43.42
CA GLN A 102 -7.89 -11.53 44.49
C GLN A 102 -7.20 -12.89 44.64
N GLN A 103 -6.77 -13.52 43.53
CA GLN A 103 -5.99 -14.75 43.59
C GLN A 103 -4.58 -14.50 44.16
N GLU A 104 -3.91 -13.43 43.77
CA GLU A 104 -2.56 -13.12 44.26
C GLU A 104 -2.56 -12.72 45.73
N ALA A 105 -3.57 -11.97 46.19
CA ALA A 105 -3.78 -11.70 47.62
C ALA A 105 -3.91 -13.01 48.43
N ARG A 106 -4.77 -13.94 48.00
CA ARG A 106 -4.92 -15.26 48.64
C ARG A 106 -3.66 -16.11 48.54
N ARG A 107 -2.89 -16.03 47.45
CA ARG A 107 -1.58 -16.70 47.33
C ARG A 107 -0.56 -16.12 48.31
N SER A 108 -0.57 -14.81 48.54
CA SER A 108 0.27 -14.15 49.55
C SER A 108 -0.11 -14.60 50.96
N GLU A 109 -1.40 -14.62 51.30
CA GLU A 109 -1.91 -15.12 52.59
C GLU A 109 -1.49 -16.58 52.84
N ILE A 110 -1.67 -17.46 51.84
CA ILE A 110 -1.24 -18.87 51.91
C ILE A 110 0.28 -19.00 52.05
N SER A 111 1.05 -18.17 51.33
CA SER A 111 2.51 -18.15 51.45
C SER A 111 2.95 -17.71 52.84
N GLU A 112 2.29 -16.73 53.45
CA GLU A 112 2.60 -16.29 54.81
C GLU A 112 2.28 -17.39 55.84
N MET A 113 1.12 -18.04 55.75
CA MET A 113 0.78 -19.18 56.61
C MET A 113 1.81 -20.33 56.48
N LEU A 114 2.24 -20.65 55.26
CA LEU A 114 3.27 -21.68 55.03
C LEU A 114 4.65 -21.27 55.58
N LEU A 115 5.01 -19.98 55.58
CA LEU A 115 6.22 -19.49 56.25
C LEU A 115 6.12 -19.62 57.78
N GLN A 116 4.96 -19.28 58.36
CA GLN A 116 4.73 -19.34 59.81
C GLN A 116 4.83 -20.78 60.35
N GLU A 117 4.30 -21.76 59.61
CA GLU A 117 4.41 -23.19 59.94
C GLU A 117 5.77 -23.83 59.54
N GLY A 118 6.72 -23.04 59.03
CA GLY A 118 8.06 -23.51 58.64
C GLY A 118 8.12 -24.32 57.32
N LEU A 119 7.02 -24.37 56.57
CA LEU A 119 6.87 -25.10 55.31
C LEU A 119 7.30 -24.27 54.07
N ALA A 120 8.40 -23.51 54.21
CA ALA A 120 8.88 -22.60 53.16
C ALA A 120 9.19 -23.31 51.83
N ASP A 121 9.69 -24.55 51.89
CA ASP A 121 10.11 -25.34 50.71
C ASP A 121 8.95 -25.69 49.75
N ILE A 122 7.68 -25.61 50.19
CA ILE A 122 6.51 -25.89 49.34
C ILE A 122 5.79 -24.63 48.82
N ILE A 123 6.23 -23.43 49.20
CA ILE A 123 5.69 -22.18 48.64
C ILE A 123 5.89 -22.04 47.11
N PRO A 124 7.03 -22.44 46.49
CA PRO A 124 7.26 -22.22 45.06
C PRO A 124 6.60 -23.28 44.13
N ILE A 125 6.02 -24.36 44.66
CA ILE A 125 5.27 -25.36 43.86
C ILE A 125 3.79 -24.97 43.74
N SER A 126 3.06 -25.57 42.79
CA SER A 126 1.66 -25.17 42.50
C SER A 126 0.72 -25.45 43.67
N LEU A 127 -0.39 -24.70 43.78
CA LEU A 127 -1.44 -24.90 44.79
C LEU A 127 -1.95 -26.36 44.84
N SER A 128 -2.06 -27.03 43.70
CA SER A 128 -2.39 -28.45 43.59
C SER A 128 -1.34 -29.37 44.24
N GLU A 129 -0.06 -29.05 44.10
CA GLU A 129 1.04 -29.81 44.68
C GLU A 129 1.24 -29.49 46.17
N GLN A 130 1.01 -28.25 46.59
CA GLN A 130 0.93 -27.84 48.01
C GLN A 130 -0.14 -28.65 48.75
N VAL A 131 -1.37 -28.69 48.21
CA VAL A 131 -2.46 -29.48 48.79
C VAL A 131 -2.12 -30.98 48.79
N ALA A 132 -1.54 -31.51 47.70
CA ALA A 132 -1.13 -32.92 47.65
C ALA A 132 -0.04 -33.26 48.69
N TYR A 133 0.93 -32.37 48.92
CA TYR A 133 1.97 -32.51 49.94
C TYR A 133 1.36 -32.54 51.35
N LEU A 134 0.52 -31.55 51.68
CA LEU A 134 -0.12 -31.43 52.99
C LEU A 134 -1.03 -32.65 53.29
N LEU A 135 -1.75 -33.17 52.29
CA LEU A 135 -2.54 -34.39 52.44
C LEU A 135 -1.67 -35.65 52.66
N ALA A 136 -0.53 -35.75 51.97
CA ALA A 136 0.39 -36.87 52.11
C ALA A 136 1.13 -36.88 53.46
N ASP A 137 1.57 -35.72 53.94
CA ASP A 137 2.20 -35.64 55.26
C ASP A 137 1.19 -35.87 56.39
N ARG A 138 -0.02 -35.29 56.30
CA ARG A 138 -1.13 -35.59 57.22
C ARG A 138 -1.43 -37.10 57.30
N ALA A 139 -1.40 -37.82 56.17
CA ALA A 139 -1.57 -39.27 56.17
C ALA A 139 -0.42 -39.99 56.89
N SER A 140 0.83 -39.58 56.68
CA SER A 140 1.99 -40.16 57.37
C SER A 140 2.03 -39.82 58.87
N LEU A 141 1.55 -38.65 59.28
CA LEU A 141 1.39 -38.28 60.70
C LEU A 141 0.31 -39.12 61.38
N LEU A 142 -0.82 -39.36 60.72
CA LEU A 142 -1.86 -40.27 61.23
C LEU A 142 -1.35 -41.71 61.37
N GLU A 143 -0.58 -42.21 60.40
CA GLU A 143 0.06 -43.53 60.48
C GLU A 143 1.08 -43.62 61.63
N LYS A 144 1.84 -42.55 61.91
CA LYS A 144 2.73 -42.46 63.08
C LYS A 144 1.96 -42.48 64.40
N ILE A 145 0.87 -41.71 64.52
CA ILE A 145 0.04 -41.70 65.73
C ILE A 145 -0.57 -43.08 65.98
N GLN A 146 -1.17 -43.70 64.95
CA GLN A 146 -1.74 -45.04 65.06
C GLN A 146 -0.66 -46.08 65.38
N SER A 147 0.56 -45.99 64.82
CA SER A 147 1.64 -46.92 65.16
C SER A 147 2.20 -46.71 66.57
N GLN A 148 2.22 -45.48 67.08
CA GLN A 148 2.54 -45.16 68.48
C GLN A 148 1.53 -45.80 69.44
N GLU A 149 0.23 -45.57 69.22
CA GLU A 149 -0.87 -46.21 69.97
C GLU A 149 -0.79 -47.76 69.90
N ASN A 150 -0.32 -48.31 68.77
CA ASN A 150 -0.12 -49.74 68.56
C ASN A 150 1.12 -50.36 69.25
N VAL A 151 1.98 -49.55 69.86
CA VAL A 151 3.10 -49.98 70.72
C VAL A 151 2.68 -49.95 72.19
N ASP A 152 2.00 -48.88 72.63
CA ASP A 152 1.59 -48.74 74.03
C ASP A 152 0.65 -49.88 74.49
N TRP A 153 -0.28 -50.36 73.65
CA TRP A 153 -1.10 -51.53 74.01
C TRP A 153 -0.32 -52.86 74.01
N LYS A 154 0.82 -52.96 73.31
CA LYS A 154 1.66 -54.17 73.34
C LYS A 154 2.58 -54.24 74.55
N THR A 155 2.81 -53.13 75.25
CA THR A 155 3.66 -53.08 76.44
C THR A 155 2.87 -53.21 77.75
N ALA A 156 1.54 -53.35 77.68
CA ALA A 156 0.63 -53.34 78.84
C ALA A 156 0.05 -54.71 79.25
N GLN A 157 0.41 -55.82 78.57
CA GLN A 157 -0.12 -57.16 78.85
C GLN A 157 0.94 -58.29 78.71
N ASP A 158 1.91 -58.34 79.62
CA ASP A 158 2.08 -59.48 80.56
C ASP A 158 3.23 -59.24 81.57
N PRO A 159 3.15 -59.75 82.82
CA PRO A 159 4.20 -59.57 83.84
C PRO A 159 5.03 -60.84 84.15
N ASP A 160 6.30 -60.61 84.56
CA ASP A 160 7.21 -61.55 85.25
C ASP A 160 7.74 -62.76 84.42
N VAL A 161 8.95 -63.32 84.60
CA VAL A 161 9.95 -63.22 85.69
C VAL A 161 11.37 -62.93 85.17
N HIS A 162 12.17 -62.26 86.01
CA HIS A 162 13.54 -61.78 85.79
C HIS A 162 14.63 -62.80 85.40
N THR A 163 15.72 -62.29 84.81
CA THR A 163 17.07 -62.37 85.42
C THR A 163 17.93 -61.15 85.01
N GLU A 164 18.74 -60.68 85.96
CA GLU A 164 19.81 -59.66 85.88
C GLU A 164 20.81 -59.86 84.72
N GLN A 165 21.60 -58.89 84.23
CA GLN A 165 21.87 -57.47 84.58
C GLN A 165 22.21 -56.71 83.25
N THR A 166 22.79 -55.51 83.11
CA THR A 166 23.66 -54.65 83.94
C THR A 166 23.43 -53.15 83.59
N SER A 167 24.09 -52.23 84.32
CA SER A 167 24.05 -50.77 84.12
C SER A 167 24.88 -50.17 82.96
N LYS A 168 24.54 -48.91 82.61
CA LYS A 168 25.39 -47.79 82.12
C LYS A 168 25.62 -47.56 80.61
N ASP A 169 25.09 -46.40 80.19
CA ASP A 169 25.84 -45.22 79.70
C ASP A 169 26.53 -45.28 78.32
N CYS A 170 26.02 -44.45 77.40
CA CYS A 170 26.85 -43.71 76.44
C CYS A 170 26.19 -42.36 76.08
N ARG A 171 26.93 -41.28 76.35
CA ARG A 171 26.73 -39.93 75.76
C ARG A 171 26.97 -39.92 74.24
N GLU A 172 26.57 -38.81 73.62
CA GLU A 172 27.24 -38.13 72.47
C GLU A 172 27.87 -39.03 71.38
N ASN A 173 27.43 -38.97 70.12
CA ASN A 173 27.91 -37.88 69.26
C ASN A 173 27.24 -37.75 67.87
N VAL A 174 27.51 -36.57 67.31
CA VAL A 174 27.24 -35.99 65.98
C VAL A 174 27.69 -36.86 64.78
N VAL A 175 27.28 -36.45 63.57
CA VAL A 175 27.75 -36.87 62.22
C VAL A 175 27.23 -38.26 61.78
N LYS A 176 26.39 -38.39 60.75
CA LYS A 176 26.66 -37.94 59.37
C LYS A 176 25.42 -37.48 58.58
N VAL A 177 25.60 -36.38 57.84
CA VAL A 177 24.87 -36.14 56.60
C VAL A 177 25.25 -37.23 55.59
N ALA A 178 24.26 -38.00 55.14
CA ALA A 178 24.38 -38.94 54.03
C ALA A 178 23.08 -38.86 53.21
N ALA A 179 23.11 -38.16 52.09
CA ALA A 179 21.91 -37.90 51.29
C ALA A 179 21.37 -39.20 50.64
N PRO A 180 20.14 -39.64 50.97
CA PRO A 180 19.54 -40.79 50.30
C PRO A 180 18.96 -40.33 48.95
N HIS A 181 19.82 -40.40 47.93
CA HIS A 181 19.48 -40.76 46.55
C HIS A 181 18.07 -40.36 46.05
N VAL A 182 18.02 -39.33 45.19
CA VAL A 182 16.80 -38.83 44.54
C VAL A 182 15.96 -39.96 43.93
N GLN A 183 14.84 -40.28 44.58
CA GLN A 183 13.77 -41.07 44.00
C GLN A 183 12.47 -40.27 44.03
N SER A 184 11.89 -40.09 42.85
CA SER A 184 10.63 -39.39 42.63
C SER A 184 9.53 -39.90 43.59
N PRO A 185 8.84 -39.03 44.36
CA PRO A 185 7.81 -39.42 45.32
C PRO A 185 6.73 -40.34 44.73
N TRP A 186 6.43 -40.15 43.44
CA TRP A 186 5.51 -40.97 42.65
C TRP A 186 5.79 -42.48 42.68
N LYS A 187 7.04 -42.93 42.88
CA LYS A 187 7.35 -44.37 43.04
C LYS A 187 6.81 -44.98 44.34
N ARG A 188 6.56 -44.18 45.38
CA ARG A 188 5.99 -44.66 46.66
C ARG A 188 4.48 -44.89 46.55
N LEU A 189 3.79 -44.15 45.69
CA LEU A 189 2.33 -44.21 45.51
C LEU A 189 1.82 -45.48 44.80
N LEU A 190 2.55 -46.02 43.81
CA LEU A 190 2.06 -47.14 43.00
C LEU A 190 2.45 -48.55 43.52
N GLY A 191 3.21 -48.64 44.61
CA GLY A 191 3.77 -49.93 45.09
C GLY A 191 2.78 -50.89 45.75
N LEU A 192 1.62 -50.42 46.22
CA LEU A 192 0.80 -51.10 47.24
C LEU A 192 -0.56 -51.65 46.75
N ARG A 193 -0.67 -52.08 45.48
CA ARG A 193 -1.94 -52.62 44.93
C ARG A 193 -1.83 -54.01 44.31
N LYS A 194 -1.29 -54.99 45.07
CA LYS A 194 -1.14 -56.39 44.58
C LYS A 194 -1.43 -57.51 45.60
N ALA A 195 -2.16 -57.21 46.68
CA ALA A 195 -2.51 -58.17 47.73
C ALA A 195 -3.99 -58.03 48.19
N ALA A 196 -4.94 -58.36 47.30
CA ALA A 196 -6.37 -58.29 47.59
C ALA A 196 -7.25 -59.22 46.71
N GLN A 197 -6.74 -60.39 46.29
CA GLN A 197 -7.50 -61.37 45.50
C GLN A 197 -7.13 -62.82 45.87
N SER A 198 -7.60 -63.31 47.01
CA SER A 198 -7.60 -64.73 47.35
C SER A 198 -8.69 -65.07 48.36
N GLU A 199 -9.34 -66.22 48.15
CA GLU A 199 -10.24 -66.93 49.07
C GLU A 199 -11.57 -66.26 49.48
N GLN A 200 -12.63 -66.63 48.76
CA GLN A 200 -13.93 -66.92 49.40
C GLN A 200 -14.14 -68.44 49.43
N LYS A 201 -14.37 -69.02 50.61
CA LYS A 201 -14.78 -70.42 50.76
C LYS A 201 -15.57 -70.62 52.05
N SER A 202 -16.49 -71.60 52.02
CA SER A 202 -17.29 -72.14 53.15
C SER A 202 -18.25 -71.18 53.87
N LEU A 203 -19.56 -71.49 53.78
CA LEU A 203 -20.47 -71.34 54.92
C LEU A 203 -19.99 -72.24 56.08
N PRO A 204 -20.36 -71.92 57.34
CA PRO A 204 -21.44 -72.69 57.95
C PRO A 204 -22.62 -71.84 58.48
N GLN A 205 -23.71 -72.53 58.78
CA GLN A 205 -24.99 -72.04 59.28
C GLN A 205 -25.08 -72.15 60.82
N ALA A 206 -25.58 -71.12 61.53
CA ALA A 206 -26.57 -71.21 62.63
C ALA A 206 -26.77 -69.89 63.43
N VAL A 207 -27.86 -69.85 64.23
CA VAL A 207 -28.16 -68.96 65.38
C VAL A 207 -28.55 -67.48 65.13
N ASP A 208 -29.87 -67.28 64.99
CA ASP A 208 -30.74 -66.30 65.69
C ASP A 208 -30.57 -64.75 65.67
N LEU A 209 -31.70 -64.11 65.34
CA LEU A 209 -32.32 -62.99 66.08
C LEU A 209 -31.50 -61.72 66.37
N ARG A 210 -31.02 -61.05 65.31
CA ARG A 210 -30.80 -59.57 65.32
C ARG A 210 -30.79 -58.85 63.96
N PHE A 211 -30.86 -59.57 62.84
CA PHE A 211 -30.41 -59.07 61.53
C PHE A 211 -31.39 -58.25 60.66
N SER A 212 -32.58 -57.86 61.15
CA SER A 212 -33.57 -57.19 60.30
C SER A 212 -33.24 -55.71 59.99
N ARG A 213 -32.73 -54.93 60.96
CA ARG A 213 -32.56 -53.47 60.79
C ARG A 213 -31.31 -53.09 60.00
N ASP A 214 -30.20 -53.75 60.26
CA ASP A 214 -28.91 -53.46 59.61
C ASP A 214 -28.92 -53.78 58.11
N ASN A 215 -29.67 -54.80 57.68
CA ASN A 215 -29.77 -55.17 56.27
C ASN A 215 -30.60 -54.15 55.47
N ILE A 216 -31.60 -53.51 56.09
CA ILE A 216 -32.36 -52.42 55.46
C ILE A 216 -31.47 -51.19 55.27
N LEU A 217 -30.74 -50.78 56.31
CA LEU A 217 -29.80 -49.65 56.24
C LEU A 217 -28.67 -49.90 55.22
N LYS A 218 -28.10 -51.09 55.19
CA LYS A 218 -27.08 -51.48 54.19
C LYS A 218 -27.65 -51.44 52.77
N GLY A 219 -28.86 -51.96 52.57
CA GLY A 219 -29.57 -51.89 51.28
C GLY A 219 -29.76 -50.45 50.80
N GLN A 220 -30.18 -49.54 51.70
CA GLN A 220 -30.30 -48.12 51.40
C GLN A 220 -28.95 -47.48 51.00
N THR A 221 -27.89 -47.69 51.78
CA THR A 221 -26.56 -47.16 51.45
C THR A 221 -25.97 -47.74 50.16
N LEU A 222 -26.29 -48.98 49.81
CA LEU A 222 -25.88 -49.59 48.54
C LEU A 222 -26.63 -48.96 47.37
N GLN A 223 -27.94 -48.73 47.50
CA GLN A 223 -28.76 -48.08 46.47
C GLN A 223 -28.36 -46.61 46.24
N GLU A 224 -27.92 -45.92 47.29
CA GLU A 224 -27.34 -44.58 47.17
C GLU A 224 -25.99 -44.61 46.44
N LEU A 225 -25.08 -45.51 46.81
CA LEU A 225 -23.80 -45.70 46.12
C LEU A 225 -23.97 -46.12 44.64
N GLU A 226 -24.98 -46.95 44.34
CA GLU A 226 -25.29 -47.41 42.99
C GLU A 226 -25.76 -46.25 42.11
N ARG A 227 -26.72 -45.44 42.60
CA ARG A 227 -27.16 -44.19 41.95
C ARG A 227 -26.02 -43.19 41.76
N ASP A 228 -25.16 -43.03 42.77
CA ASP A 228 -24.05 -42.07 42.70
C ASP A 228 -22.96 -42.54 41.70
N VAL A 229 -22.78 -43.85 41.52
CA VAL A 229 -21.94 -44.46 40.46
C VAL A 229 -22.59 -44.33 39.08
N GLU A 230 -23.91 -44.48 38.97
CA GLU A 230 -24.66 -44.20 37.74
C GLU A 230 -24.53 -42.73 37.33
N GLU A 231 -24.67 -41.79 38.28
CA GLU A 231 -24.52 -40.37 38.00
C GLU A 231 -23.06 -40.02 37.63
N ALA A 232 -22.07 -40.56 38.33
CA ALA A 232 -20.66 -40.40 37.96
C ALA A 232 -20.38 -40.96 36.55
N SER A 233 -20.98 -42.09 36.19
CA SER A 233 -20.89 -42.69 34.85
C SER A 233 -21.57 -41.82 33.78
N ALA A 234 -22.73 -41.22 34.09
CA ALA A 234 -23.42 -40.29 33.20
C ALA A 234 -22.60 -38.99 32.99
N ARG A 235 -22.06 -38.41 34.06
CA ARG A 235 -21.16 -37.23 34.01
C ARG A 235 -19.90 -37.54 33.19
N LEU A 236 -19.28 -38.70 33.38
CA LEU A 236 -18.13 -39.15 32.59
C LEU A 236 -18.49 -39.38 31.11
N ALA A 237 -19.65 -39.97 30.82
CA ALA A 237 -20.15 -40.16 29.45
C ALA A 237 -20.44 -38.83 28.74
N MET A 238 -20.87 -37.79 29.48
CA MET A 238 -21.03 -36.44 28.95
C MET A 238 -19.67 -35.77 28.70
N ALA A 239 -18.71 -35.88 29.63
CA ALA A 239 -17.34 -35.40 29.40
C ALA A 239 -16.68 -36.05 28.17
N HIS A 240 -16.86 -37.37 27.99
CA HIS A 240 -16.40 -38.10 26.79
C HIS A 240 -17.18 -37.76 25.50
N LYS A 241 -18.34 -37.12 25.55
CA LYS A 241 -18.99 -36.53 24.36
C LYS A 241 -18.39 -35.16 24.05
N GLU A 242 -18.21 -34.33 25.07
CA GLU A 242 -17.70 -32.97 24.92
C GLU A 242 -16.24 -32.93 24.47
N ILE A 243 -15.38 -33.81 24.99
CA ILE A 243 -14.00 -33.97 24.52
C ILE A 243 -13.96 -34.33 23.03
N ARG A 244 -14.89 -35.16 22.53
CA ARG A 244 -14.99 -35.46 21.09
C ARG A 244 -15.47 -34.25 20.30
N ARG A 245 -16.54 -33.57 20.73
CA ARG A 245 -17.05 -32.35 20.08
C ARG A 245 -15.94 -31.30 19.92
N LEU A 246 -15.15 -31.08 20.96
CA LEU A 246 -14.01 -30.15 20.95
C LEU A 246 -12.86 -30.62 20.04
N THR A 247 -12.59 -31.92 19.96
CA THR A 247 -11.63 -32.48 18.99
C THR A 247 -12.13 -32.33 17.55
N ASP A 248 -13.38 -32.64 17.27
CA ASP A 248 -14.00 -32.51 15.95
C ASP A 248 -13.99 -31.03 15.47
N GLU A 249 -14.23 -30.08 16.39
CA GLU A 249 -14.13 -28.65 16.12
C GLU A 249 -12.67 -28.18 15.92
N LEU A 250 -11.71 -28.72 16.68
CA LEU A 250 -10.28 -28.42 16.51
C LEU A 250 -9.74 -28.97 15.18
N GLU A 251 -10.16 -30.17 14.77
CA GLU A 251 -9.81 -30.74 13.46
C GLU A 251 -10.46 -29.93 12.32
N SER A 252 -11.72 -29.49 12.47
CA SER A 252 -12.37 -28.56 11.54
C SER A 252 -11.64 -27.22 11.43
N ALA A 253 -11.19 -26.64 12.54
CA ALA A 253 -10.38 -25.43 12.56
C ALA A 253 -9.01 -25.62 11.86
N HIS A 254 -8.31 -26.73 12.12
CA HIS A 254 -7.06 -27.04 11.42
C HIS A 254 -7.27 -27.30 9.92
N LEU A 255 -8.38 -27.94 9.52
CA LEU A 255 -8.70 -28.16 8.11
C LEU A 255 -9.01 -26.84 7.38
N THR A 256 -9.75 -25.92 8.02
CA THR A 256 -10.01 -24.59 7.44
C THR A 256 -8.75 -23.72 7.39
N GLN A 257 -7.91 -23.72 8.43
CA GLN A 257 -6.60 -23.06 8.38
C GLN A 257 -5.76 -23.59 7.20
N LYS A 258 -5.61 -24.91 7.10
CA LYS A 258 -4.83 -25.58 6.06
C LYS A 258 -5.38 -25.35 4.64
N ALA A 259 -6.66 -25.02 4.52
CA ALA A 259 -7.29 -24.66 3.25
C ALA A 259 -6.97 -23.22 2.80
N TYR A 260 -6.65 -22.29 3.71
CA TYR A 260 -6.28 -20.89 3.41
C TYR A 260 -4.77 -20.60 3.50
N GLU A 261 -4.00 -21.55 4.04
CA GLU A 261 -2.53 -21.54 4.07
C GLU A 261 -1.88 -21.28 2.69
N PRO A 262 -2.33 -21.86 1.55
CA PRO A 262 -1.68 -21.61 0.26
C PRO A 262 -1.98 -20.22 -0.32
N GLU A 263 -3.19 -19.68 -0.17
CA GLU A 263 -3.50 -18.30 -0.59
C GLU A 263 -2.71 -17.27 0.24
N LEU A 264 -2.50 -17.55 1.53
CA LEU A 264 -1.66 -16.72 2.39
C LEU A 264 -0.20 -16.72 1.91
N GLN A 265 0.32 -17.88 1.47
CA GLN A 265 1.67 -18.00 0.91
C GLN A 265 1.77 -17.33 -0.48
N GLU A 266 0.77 -17.45 -1.36
CA GLU A 266 0.73 -16.73 -2.64
C GLU A 266 0.72 -15.21 -2.42
N ALA A 267 -0.07 -14.71 -1.47
CA ALA A 267 -0.12 -13.30 -1.11
C ALA A 267 1.20 -12.79 -0.51
N GLN A 268 1.89 -13.59 0.31
CA GLN A 268 3.22 -13.25 0.81
C GLN A 268 4.24 -13.13 -0.33
N ILE A 269 4.22 -14.07 -1.28
CA ILE A 269 5.09 -14.05 -2.47
C ILE A 269 4.79 -12.85 -3.37
N GLU A 270 3.52 -12.46 -3.56
CA GLU A 270 3.16 -11.22 -4.29
C GLU A 270 3.67 -9.97 -3.57
N VAL A 271 3.53 -9.90 -2.23
CA VAL A 271 4.06 -8.79 -1.42
C VAL A 271 5.59 -8.69 -1.53
N GLU A 272 6.32 -9.81 -1.58
CA GLU A 272 7.76 -9.80 -1.83
C GLU A 272 8.12 -9.33 -3.24
N GLN A 273 7.39 -9.77 -4.27
CA GLN A 273 7.61 -9.30 -5.65
C GLN A 273 7.35 -7.80 -5.79
N LEU A 274 6.27 -7.29 -5.17
CA LEU A 274 5.95 -5.86 -5.15
C LEU A 274 7.03 -5.04 -4.40
N ARG A 275 7.58 -5.55 -3.29
CA ARG A 275 8.72 -4.92 -2.59
C ARG A 275 9.95 -4.81 -3.50
N HIS A 276 10.26 -5.86 -4.27
CA HIS A 276 11.39 -5.84 -5.21
C HIS A 276 11.19 -4.85 -6.37
N GLU A 277 9.99 -4.77 -6.95
CA GLU A 277 9.71 -3.82 -8.03
C GLU A 277 9.67 -2.37 -7.53
N VAL A 278 9.15 -2.10 -6.32
CA VAL A 278 9.24 -0.79 -5.66
C VAL A 278 10.69 -0.38 -5.39
N GLU A 279 11.54 -1.28 -4.91
CA GLU A 279 12.96 -1.01 -4.71
C GLU A 279 13.70 -0.72 -6.04
N LYS A 280 13.31 -1.41 -7.11
CA LYS A 280 13.81 -1.16 -8.47
C LYS A 280 13.35 0.20 -9.03
N LEU A 281 12.10 0.59 -8.81
CA LEU A 281 11.57 1.89 -9.19
C LEU A 281 12.31 3.03 -8.46
N LYS A 282 12.50 2.93 -7.14
CA LYS A 282 13.31 3.88 -6.37
C LYS A 282 14.72 4.07 -6.92
N ARG A 283 15.37 3.00 -7.38
CA ARG A 283 16.71 3.07 -8.00
C ARG A 283 16.68 3.81 -9.34
N CYS A 284 15.62 3.66 -10.13
CA CYS A 284 15.40 4.44 -11.35
C CYS A 284 15.15 5.92 -11.04
N GLU A 285 14.20 6.24 -10.15
CA GLU A 285 13.90 7.61 -9.70
C GLU A 285 15.15 8.33 -9.18
N VAL A 286 15.93 7.68 -8.31
CA VAL A 286 17.19 8.25 -7.77
C VAL A 286 18.28 8.38 -8.84
N ALA A 287 18.26 7.59 -9.91
CA ALA A 287 19.16 7.76 -11.05
C ALA A 287 18.74 8.93 -11.97
N GLU A 288 17.44 9.12 -12.18
CA GLU A 288 16.90 10.25 -12.94
C GLU A 288 17.06 11.57 -12.19
N LEU A 289 16.84 11.58 -10.87
CA LEU A 289 17.11 12.75 -10.01
C LEU A 289 18.59 13.16 -10.01
N ARG A 290 19.54 12.22 -10.12
CA ARG A 290 20.96 12.59 -10.32
C ARG A 290 21.19 13.25 -11.67
N LYS A 291 20.69 12.68 -12.77
CA LYS A 291 20.81 13.29 -14.11
C LYS A 291 20.21 14.69 -14.16
N MET A 292 19.05 14.90 -13.53
CA MET A 292 18.43 16.23 -13.46
C MET A 292 19.27 17.23 -12.65
N LYS A 293 19.92 16.79 -11.57
CA LYS A 293 20.92 17.63 -10.86
C LYS A 293 22.14 17.94 -11.72
N GLU A 294 22.73 16.93 -12.36
CA GLU A 294 23.89 17.10 -13.26
C GLU A 294 23.59 17.99 -14.49
N ILE A 295 22.31 18.17 -14.85
CA ILE A 295 21.86 19.13 -15.88
C ILE A 295 21.68 20.52 -15.27
N ASN A 296 21.00 20.61 -14.11
CA ASN A 296 20.78 21.87 -13.42
C ASN A 296 22.10 22.53 -12.97
N GLU A 297 23.07 21.75 -12.48
CA GLU A 297 24.42 22.23 -12.12
C GLU A 297 25.14 22.87 -13.32
N LYS A 298 25.07 22.26 -14.51
CA LYS A 298 25.62 22.84 -15.76
C LYS A 298 24.87 24.11 -16.19
N GLN A 299 23.55 24.15 -16.01
CA GLN A 299 22.76 25.35 -16.27
C GLN A 299 23.09 26.47 -15.28
N GLU A 300 23.44 26.16 -14.04
CA GLU A 300 23.95 27.13 -13.06
C GLU A 300 25.36 27.63 -13.41
N GLU A 301 26.26 26.77 -13.92
CA GLU A 301 27.56 27.17 -14.50
C GLU A 301 27.38 28.11 -15.70
N GLU A 302 26.53 27.75 -16.67
CA GLU A 302 26.20 28.60 -17.83
C GLU A 302 25.59 29.95 -17.39
N LEU A 303 24.65 29.95 -16.45
CA LEU A 303 24.08 31.18 -15.89
C LEU A 303 25.11 32.04 -15.16
N CYS A 304 26.12 31.44 -14.50
CA CYS A 304 27.22 32.18 -13.90
C CYS A 304 28.09 32.86 -14.97
N HIS A 305 28.52 32.12 -15.99
CA HIS A 305 29.31 32.67 -17.09
C HIS A 305 28.58 33.74 -17.89
N LEU A 306 27.27 33.59 -18.12
CA LEU A 306 26.43 34.63 -18.74
C LEU A 306 26.36 35.89 -17.85
N ARG A 307 26.20 35.75 -16.53
CA ARG A 307 26.24 36.89 -15.59
C ARG A 307 27.61 37.57 -15.56
N GLU A 308 28.71 36.83 -15.67
CA GLU A 308 30.07 37.38 -15.77
C GLU A 308 30.32 38.10 -17.11
N MET A 309 29.78 37.57 -18.20
CA MET A 309 29.85 38.22 -19.52
C MET A 309 29.01 39.52 -19.54
N VAL A 310 27.80 39.51 -18.99
CA VAL A 310 26.98 40.72 -18.83
C VAL A 310 27.68 41.76 -17.96
N LYS A 311 28.32 41.38 -16.85
CA LYS A 311 29.13 42.31 -16.03
C LYS A 311 30.29 42.94 -16.81
N ARG A 312 30.99 42.17 -17.65
CA ARG A 312 32.08 42.68 -18.51
C ARG A 312 31.54 43.67 -19.55
N LEU A 313 30.47 43.30 -20.28
CA LEU A 313 29.82 44.18 -21.25
C LEU A 313 29.23 45.44 -20.60
N GLN A 314 28.77 45.37 -19.35
CA GLN A 314 28.34 46.54 -18.57
C GLN A 314 29.53 47.44 -18.20
N ALA A 315 30.68 46.88 -17.80
CA ALA A 315 31.89 47.66 -17.53
C ALA A 315 32.46 48.31 -18.80
N GLU A 316 32.48 47.59 -19.93
CA GLU A 316 32.84 48.13 -21.24
C GLU A 316 31.89 49.26 -21.66
N ARG A 317 30.58 49.10 -21.46
CA ARG A 317 29.58 50.15 -21.72
C ARG A 317 29.79 51.40 -20.85
N VAL A 318 30.13 51.23 -19.57
CA VAL A 318 30.44 52.35 -18.66
C VAL A 318 31.71 53.06 -19.11
N HIS A 319 32.78 52.32 -19.41
CA HIS A 319 34.04 52.89 -19.93
C HIS A 319 33.83 53.63 -21.26
N LEU A 320 32.95 53.13 -22.14
CA LEU A 320 32.61 53.83 -23.39
C LEU A 320 31.77 55.09 -23.16
N LEU A 321 30.93 55.13 -22.11
CA LEU A 321 30.22 56.34 -21.68
C LEU A 321 31.19 57.37 -21.09
N GLU A 322 32.07 56.97 -20.17
CA GLU A 322 33.13 57.82 -19.62
C GLU A 322 34.06 58.37 -20.72
N MET A 323 34.32 57.60 -21.78
CA MET A 323 35.07 58.04 -22.97
C MET A 323 34.30 58.98 -23.90
N THR A 324 32.97 59.10 -23.76
CA THR A 324 32.12 59.98 -24.60
C THR A 324 31.58 61.20 -23.85
N GLU A 325 31.69 61.26 -22.52
CA GLU A 325 31.42 62.45 -21.70
C GLU A 325 32.68 63.32 -21.47
N GLY A 326 33.70 63.20 -22.33
CA GLY A 326 34.78 64.18 -22.45
C GLY A 326 34.28 65.52 -23.03
N PRO A 327 34.85 66.67 -22.62
CA PRO A 327 34.28 67.98 -22.94
C PRO A 327 34.52 68.43 -24.39
N ASP A 328 33.44 68.92 -25.03
CA ASP A 328 33.40 69.63 -26.33
C ASP A 328 33.97 68.86 -27.55
N SER A 329 33.24 68.65 -28.66
CA SER A 329 32.32 69.60 -29.29
C SER A 329 31.70 69.03 -30.60
N THR A 330 30.83 69.83 -31.23
CA THR A 330 30.32 69.74 -32.62
C THR A 330 29.34 68.63 -32.99
N VAL A 331 28.12 69.05 -33.33
CA VAL A 331 27.08 68.25 -33.99
C VAL A 331 27.34 68.18 -35.50
N THR A 332 27.24 66.98 -36.10
CA THR A 332 26.80 66.82 -37.49
C THR A 332 25.86 65.63 -37.64
N PRO A 333 24.67 65.76 -38.27
CA PRO A 333 23.71 64.67 -38.43
C PRO A 333 23.99 63.83 -39.68
N SER A 334 24.09 62.50 -39.53
CA SER A 334 24.16 61.56 -40.65
C SER A 334 22.98 60.60 -40.65
N LYS A 335 22.48 60.24 -41.84
CA LYS A 335 21.30 59.37 -42.02
C LYS A 335 21.72 57.91 -42.03
N GLY A 336 21.28 57.13 -41.05
CA GLY A 336 21.27 55.66 -41.09
C GLY A 336 19.89 55.12 -40.74
N LYS A 337 19.25 54.40 -41.66
CA LYS A 337 18.06 53.58 -41.34
C LYS A 337 18.52 52.16 -41.07
N THR A 338 18.27 51.64 -39.87
CA THR A 338 18.53 50.24 -39.50
C THR A 338 17.29 49.66 -38.80
N PRO A 339 16.67 48.58 -39.33
CA PRO A 339 15.42 48.04 -38.80
C PRO A 339 15.68 47.11 -37.60
N GLN A 340 16.06 47.66 -36.44
CA GLN A 340 16.45 46.85 -35.28
C GLN A 340 16.03 47.41 -33.91
N GLU A 341 15.47 48.62 -33.82
CA GLU A 341 14.96 49.16 -32.54
C GLU A 341 13.55 48.64 -32.19
N GLU A 342 12.75 48.23 -33.18
CA GLU A 342 11.39 47.70 -32.98
C GLU A 342 11.40 46.37 -32.20
N ASP A 343 12.38 45.49 -32.48
CA ASP A 343 12.45 44.12 -31.93
C ASP A 343 12.81 44.09 -30.43
N ILE A 344 13.71 44.98 -30.00
CA ILE A 344 14.10 45.10 -28.58
C ILE A 344 12.93 45.65 -27.75
N HIS A 345 12.18 46.63 -28.29
CA HIS A 345 10.97 47.12 -27.65
C HIS A 345 9.85 46.08 -27.63
N GLN A 346 9.69 45.28 -28.70
CA GLN A 346 8.74 44.17 -28.72
C GLN A 346 9.09 43.10 -27.67
N GLY A 347 10.37 42.74 -27.50
CA GLY A 347 10.80 41.81 -26.45
C GLY A 347 10.47 42.30 -25.03
N CYS A 348 10.72 43.58 -24.73
CA CYS A 348 10.40 44.16 -23.42
C CYS A 348 8.88 44.28 -23.18
N LEU A 349 8.10 44.58 -24.22
CA LEU A 349 6.63 44.53 -24.16
C LEU A 349 6.13 43.10 -23.90
N ASN A 350 6.71 42.09 -24.55
CA ASN A 350 6.36 40.68 -24.34
C ASN A 350 6.63 40.25 -22.89
N GLU A 351 7.81 40.53 -22.31
CA GLU A 351 8.10 40.23 -20.89
C GLU A 351 7.10 40.91 -19.93
N MET A 352 6.77 42.19 -20.18
CA MET A 352 5.79 42.91 -19.37
C MET A 352 4.40 42.26 -19.48
N GLN A 353 4.03 41.85 -20.69
CA GLN A 353 2.75 41.21 -20.99
C GLN A 353 2.66 39.80 -20.39
N GLU A 354 3.75 39.03 -20.36
CA GLU A 354 3.86 37.75 -19.65
C GLU A 354 3.74 37.92 -18.13
N ARG A 355 4.41 38.92 -17.54
CA ARG A 355 4.27 39.24 -16.10
C ARG A 355 2.83 39.66 -15.76
N LEU A 356 2.16 40.40 -16.64
CA LEU A 356 0.73 40.74 -16.50
C LEU A 356 -0.19 39.52 -16.62
N HIS A 357 0.14 38.53 -17.46
CA HIS A 357 -0.58 37.24 -17.49
C HIS A 357 -0.36 36.45 -16.19
N MET A 358 0.88 36.27 -15.73
CA MET A 358 1.15 35.61 -14.44
C MET A 358 0.44 36.27 -13.26
N LEU A 359 0.40 37.61 -13.20
CA LEU A 359 -0.36 38.34 -12.18
C LEU A 359 -1.88 38.11 -12.30
N ARG A 360 -2.41 38.03 -13.52
CA ARG A 360 -3.83 37.71 -13.78
C ARG A 360 -4.18 36.30 -13.33
N ASP A 361 -3.30 35.34 -13.61
CA ASP A 361 -3.48 33.93 -13.26
C ASP A 361 -3.36 33.71 -11.74
N LEU A 362 -2.38 34.33 -11.09
CA LEU A 362 -2.26 34.36 -9.62
C LEU A 362 -3.49 35.00 -8.96
N THR A 363 -4.05 36.06 -9.56
CA THR A 363 -5.30 36.68 -9.09
C THR A 363 -6.49 35.72 -9.26
N GLN A 364 -6.57 35.00 -10.38
CA GLN A 364 -7.62 34.01 -10.61
C GLN A 364 -7.52 32.80 -9.65
N VAL A 365 -6.31 32.31 -9.37
CA VAL A 365 -6.06 31.25 -8.38
C VAL A 365 -6.45 31.73 -6.98
N THR A 366 -6.09 32.96 -6.62
CA THR A 366 -6.45 33.56 -5.32
C THR A 366 -7.97 33.68 -5.16
N LEU A 367 -8.69 34.05 -6.22
CA LEU A 367 -10.16 34.10 -6.21
C LEU A 367 -10.80 32.71 -6.10
N LYS A 368 -10.26 31.69 -6.78
CA LYS A 368 -10.70 30.28 -6.65
C LYS A 368 -10.53 29.77 -5.22
N LEU A 369 -9.33 29.88 -4.67
CA LEU A 369 -9.03 29.49 -3.28
C LEU A 369 -9.93 30.19 -2.26
N ARG A 370 -10.28 31.46 -2.50
CA ARG A 370 -11.24 32.19 -1.66
C ARG A 370 -12.65 31.63 -1.76
N MET A 371 -13.15 31.35 -2.97
CA MET A 371 -14.48 30.73 -3.15
C MET A 371 -14.52 29.33 -2.52
N GLU A 372 -13.47 28.55 -2.66
CA GLU A 372 -13.33 27.23 -2.02
C GLU A 372 -13.40 27.37 -0.48
N PHE A 373 -12.68 28.32 0.12
CA PHE A 373 -12.76 28.63 1.55
C PHE A 373 -14.16 29.04 2.02
N GLU A 374 -14.89 29.85 1.23
CA GLU A 374 -16.25 30.27 1.54
C GLU A 374 -17.22 29.07 1.43
N THR A 375 -17.09 28.18 0.44
CA THR A 375 -17.90 26.95 0.34
C THR A 375 -17.61 25.93 1.45
N GLU A 376 -16.35 25.80 1.88
CA GLU A 376 -15.95 24.93 2.99
C GLU A 376 -16.49 25.47 4.34
N ALA A 377 -16.52 26.80 4.53
CA ALA A 377 -17.20 27.40 5.67
C ALA A 377 -18.71 27.12 5.67
N ASP A 378 -19.36 27.12 4.51
CA ASP A 378 -20.78 26.78 4.37
C ASP A 378 -21.09 25.28 4.58
N LEU A 379 -20.16 24.40 4.25
CA LEU A 379 -20.26 22.97 4.59
C LEU A 379 -20.12 22.76 6.10
N ARG A 380 -19.16 23.44 6.75
CA ARG A 380 -18.98 23.39 8.21
C ARG A 380 -20.17 23.95 8.98
N ARG A 381 -20.82 25.02 8.50
CA ARG A 381 -22.07 25.53 9.08
C ARG A 381 -23.18 24.48 9.05
N ARG A 382 -23.47 23.92 7.86
CA ARG A 382 -24.48 22.86 7.69
C ARG A 382 -24.21 21.62 8.56
N ALA A 383 -22.94 21.22 8.71
CA ALA A 383 -22.57 20.10 9.57
C ALA A 383 -22.84 20.38 11.08
N VAL A 384 -22.73 21.64 11.52
CA VAL A 384 -23.12 22.05 12.89
C VAL A 384 -24.64 22.07 13.03
N ASP A 385 -25.37 22.63 12.06
CA ASP A 385 -26.84 22.67 12.08
C ASP A 385 -27.45 21.24 12.11
N GLU A 386 -26.91 20.32 11.30
CA GLU A 386 -27.27 18.90 11.33
C GLU A 386 -26.94 18.24 12.67
N CYS A 387 -25.82 18.60 13.31
CA CYS A 387 -25.42 18.07 14.61
C CYS A 387 -26.38 18.53 15.74
N GLU A 388 -26.77 19.81 15.76
CA GLU A 388 -27.79 20.30 16.69
C GLU A 388 -29.14 19.62 16.46
N GLU A 389 -29.53 19.41 15.20
CA GLU A 389 -30.80 18.81 14.86
C GLU A 389 -30.88 17.32 15.23
N GLN A 390 -29.78 16.57 15.10
CA GLN A 390 -29.67 15.21 15.66
C GLN A 390 -29.70 15.23 17.21
N LYS A 391 -29.13 16.26 17.85
CA LYS A 391 -29.18 16.43 19.30
C LYS A 391 -30.61 16.69 19.80
N ARG A 392 -31.43 17.50 19.10
CA ARG A 392 -32.85 17.70 19.41
C ARG A 392 -33.64 16.38 19.36
N LYS A 393 -33.53 15.66 18.24
CA LYS A 393 -34.19 14.35 18.03
C LYS A 393 -33.76 13.30 19.06
N ARG A 394 -32.49 13.32 19.48
CA ARG A 394 -32.01 12.49 20.58
C ARG A 394 -32.69 12.85 21.91
N THR A 395 -32.80 14.14 22.26
CA THR A 395 -33.48 14.56 23.51
C THR A 395 -34.99 14.27 23.51
N GLU A 396 -35.64 14.34 22.34
CA GLU A 396 -37.05 13.94 22.16
C GLU A 396 -37.24 12.43 22.38
N ALA A 397 -36.37 11.60 21.79
CA ALA A 397 -36.38 10.15 21.99
C ALA A 397 -36.06 9.75 23.45
N GLU A 398 -35.08 10.40 24.08
CA GLU A 398 -34.75 10.19 25.50
C GLU A 398 -35.91 10.59 26.43
N GLN A 399 -36.71 11.59 26.08
CA GLN A 399 -37.92 11.94 26.83
C GLN A 399 -39.04 10.90 26.64
N LEU A 400 -39.29 10.47 25.39
CA LEU A 400 -40.30 9.45 25.09
C LEU A 400 -40.04 8.13 25.85
N VAL A 401 -38.78 7.73 25.98
CA VAL A 401 -38.38 6.53 26.76
C VAL A 401 -38.72 6.68 28.25
N ARG A 402 -38.51 7.87 28.85
CA ARG A 402 -38.91 8.12 30.24
C ARG A 402 -40.42 8.06 30.41
N ASP A 403 -41.17 8.61 29.45
CA ASP A 403 -42.63 8.63 29.53
C ASP A 403 -43.24 7.21 29.39
N PHE A 404 -42.61 6.32 28.61
CA PHE A 404 -42.93 4.88 28.63
C PHE A 404 -42.54 4.20 29.96
N GLN A 405 -41.37 4.49 30.53
CA GLN A 405 -40.96 3.94 31.84
C GLN A 405 -41.96 4.33 32.95
N ASN A 406 -42.30 5.62 33.03
CA ASN A 406 -43.32 6.17 33.94
C ASN A 406 -44.71 5.52 33.79
N LEU A 407 -45.06 5.02 32.59
CA LEU A 407 -46.32 4.33 32.34
C LEU A 407 -46.28 2.88 32.85
N CYS A 408 -45.18 2.17 32.57
CA CYS A 408 -44.96 0.80 33.06
C CYS A 408 -44.92 0.73 34.59
N GLU A 409 -44.28 1.70 35.26
CA GLU A 409 -44.23 1.77 36.72
C GLU A 409 -45.63 1.95 37.35
N LYS A 410 -46.47 2.82 36.78
CA LYS A 410 -47.87 2.99 37.22
C LYS A 410 -48.67 1.71 37.06
N GLN A 411 -48.58 1.07 35.90
CA GLN A 411 -49.29 -0.19 35.62
C GLN A 411 -48.86 -1.31 36.59
N ALA A 412 -47.58 -1.34 36.99
CA ALA A 412 -47.09 -2.30 38.00
C ALA A 412 -47.66 -2.01 39.41
N GLU A 413 -47.83 -0.75 39.80
CA GLU A 413 -48.47 -0.38 41.07
C GLU A 413 -49.98 -0.65 41.07
N ASP A 414 -50.67 -0.41 39.95
CA ASP A 414 -52.09 -0.74 39.77
C ASP A 414 -52.33 -2.25 39.95
N TYR A 415 -51.48 -3.10 39.34
CA TYR A 415 -51.52 -4.55 39.57
C TYR A 415 -51.18 -4.93 41.02
N ARG A 416 -50.23 -4.24 41.68
CA ARG A 416 -49.92 -4.48 43.10
C ARG A 416 -51.12 -4.17 44.00
N SER A 417 -51.83 -3.08 43.76
CA SER A 417 -52.99 -2.66 44.55
C SER A 417 -54.17 -3.63 44.43
N THR A 418 -54.46 -4.09 43.21
CA THR A 418 -55.58 -5.02 42.91
C THR A 418 -55.33 -6.45 43.42
N VAL A 419 -54.08 -6.92 43.39
CA VAL A 419 -53.69 -8.16 44.07
C VAL A 419 -53.84 -8.01 45.60
N GLY A 420 -53.52 -6.83 46.14
CA GLY A 420 -53.66 -6.52 47.56
C GLY A 420 -55.10 -6.60 48.08
N SER A 421 -56.08 -6.04 47.35
CA SER A 421 -57.49 -6.09 47.77
C SER A 421 -58.06 -7.51 47.77
N LEU A 422 -57.77 -8.30 46.74
CA LEU A 422 -58.24 -9.69 46.63
C LEU A 422 -57.69 -10.60 47.75
N GLN A 423 -56.48 -10.33 48.25
CA GLN A 423 -55.90 -11.03 49.39
C GLN A 423 -56.57 -10.70 50.75
N VAL A 424 -57.31 -9.60 50.84
CA VAL A 424 -58.12 -9.26 52.02
C VAL A 424 -59.48 -9.97 51.94
N GLU A 425 -60.20 -9.84 50.83
CA GLU A 425 -61.51 -10.48 50.63
C GLU A 425 -61.47 -12.00 50.85
N LEU A 426 -60.42 -12.67 50.35
CA LEU A 426 -60.23 -14.12 50.51
C LEU A 426 -59.97 -14.51 51.97
N ARG A 427 -59.39 -13.63 52.79
CA ARG A 427 -59.18 -13.84 54.23
C ARG A 427 -60.49 -13.76 55.02
N ASP A 428 -61.31 -12.76 54.71
CA ASP A 428 -62.59 -12.53 55.38
C ASP A 428 -63.58 -13.66 55.10
N LEU A 429 -63.60 -14.17 53.87
CA LEU A 429 -64.38 -15.37 53.50
C LEU A 429 -63.94 -16.62 54.30
N VAL A 430 -62.64 -16.84 54.49
CA VAL A 430 -62.11 -17.97 55.28
C VAL A 430 -62.48 -17.86 56.76
N THR A 431 -62.56 -16.64 57.33
CA THR A 431 -63.09 -16.48 58.69
C THR A 431 -64.59 -16.78 58.77
N LYS A 432 -65.38 -16.34 57.77
CA LYS A 432 -66.83 -16.56 57.70
C LYS A 432 -67.23 -18.04 57.73
N VAL A 433 -66.48 -18.89 57.03
CA VAL A 433 -66.76 -20.34 56.98
C VAL A 433 -66.61 -20.99 58.36
N ARG A 434 -65.54 -20.64 59.09
CA ARG A 434 -65.28 -21.19 60.44
C ARG A 434 -66.33 -20.78 61.47
N GLU A 435 -66.93 -19.60 61.33
CA GLU A 435 -68.03 -19.17 62.21
C GLU A 435 -69.27 -20.06 62.02
N LEU A 436 -69.62 -20.39 60.76
CA LEU A 436 -70.81 -21.18 60.43
C LEU A 436 -70.71 -22.64 60.89
N GLU A 437 -69.52 -23.24 60.83
CA GLU A 437 -69.28 -24.62 61.29
C GLU A 437 -69.60 -24.82 62.78
N THR A 438 -69.50 -23.77 63.61
CA THR A 438 -69.71 -23.86 65.06
C THR A 438 -71.18 -23.85 65.52
N GLN A 439 -72.14 -23.53 64.65
CA GLN A 439 -73.53 -23.26 65.06
C GLN A 439 -74.52 -24.40 64.75
N GLY A 440 -74.11 -25.45 64.05
CA GLY A 440 -75.02 -26.43 63.43
C GLY A 440 -75.55 -27.58 64.29
N VAL A 441 -74.99 -27.85 65.48
CA VAL A 441 -75.08 -29.19 66.12
C VAL A 441 -76.19 -29.33 67.19
N GLU A 442 -76.67 -28.23 67.80
CA GLU A 442 -77.15 -28.30 69.19
C GLU A 442 -78.69 -28.24 69.44
N ARG A 443 -79.58 -28.39 68.43
CA ARG A 443 -81.03 -28.06 68.63
C ARG A 443 -82.12 -29.01 68.11
N GLN A 444 -81.85 -30.28 67.74
CA GLN A 444 -82.91 -31.12 67.14
C GLN A 444 -82.96 -32.63 67.51
N CYS A 445 -82.40 -33.07 68.63
CA CYS A 445 -82.33 -34.51 68.97
C CYS A 445 -83.61 -35.14 69.58
N ASP A 446 -84.35 -34.42 70.42
CA ASP A 446 -85.12 -35.07 71.51
C ASP A 446 -86.56 -35.57 71.19
N LYS A 447 -87.07 -35.44 69.95
CA LYS A 447 -88.50 -35.74 69.66
C LYS A 447 -88.84 -36.62 68.45
N HIS A 448 -87.89 -36.96 67.59
CA HIS A 448 -88.16 -37.82 66.41
C HIS A 448 -87.54 -39.23 66.49
N LEU A 449 -86.72 -39.49 67.52
CA LEU A 449 -85.85 -40.67 67.71
C LEU A 449 -86.56 -42.03 67.91
N LYS A 450 -87.85 -42.17 67.57
CA LYS A 450 -88.62 -43.43 67.76
C LYS A 450 -89.55 -43.83 66.62
N GLU A 451 -89.81 -42.95 65.65
CA GLU A 451 -90.60 -43.27 64.46
C GLU A 451 -89.79 -43.13 63.17
N VAL A 452 -88.71 -42.34 63.16
CA VAL A 452 -87.87 -42.19 61.96
C VAL A 452 -86.97 -43.42 61.76
N SER A 453 -86.45 -44.05 62.81
CA SER A 453 -85.39 -45.08 62.73
C SER A 453 -85.67 -46.29 61.82
N SER A 454 -86.93 -46.72 61.67
CA SER A 454 -87.31 -47.80 60.73
C SER A 454 -87.39 -47.37 59.25
N LEU A 455 -87.53 -46.07 59.00
CA LEU A 455 -87.46 -45.46 57.66
C LEU A 455 -86.05 -44.93 57.37
N GLU A 456 -85.32 -44.51 58.41
CA GLU A 456 -83.92 -44.05 58.40
C GLU A 456 -83.00 -45.14 57.82
N GLU A 457 -83.10 -46.40 58.24
CA GLU A 457 -82.25 -47.48 57.69
C GLU A 457 -82.43 -47.65 56.16
N ASN A 458 -83.67 -47.63 55.69
CA ASN A 458 -84.00 -47.76 54.26
C ASN A 458 -83.59 -46.51 53.46
N VAL A 459 -83.83 -45.31 54.01
CA VAL A 459 -83.44 -44.04 53.37
C VAL A 459 -81.92 -43.85 53.40
N CYS A 460 -81.20 -44.32 54.42
CA CYS A 460 -79.74 -44.28 54.49
C CYS A 460 -79.10 -45.22 53.48
N GLN A 461 -79.60 -46.45 53.31
CA GLN A 461 -79.08 -47.36 52.26
C GLN A 461 -79.30 -46.77 50.86
N LEU A 462 -80.47 -46.21 50.57
CA LEU A 462 -80.75 -45.56 49.28
C LEU A 462 -79.96 -44.25 49.09
N LYS A 463 -79.74 -43.45 50.14
CA LYS A 463 -78.88 -42.26 50.07
C LYS A 463 -77.42 -42.62 49.83
N LEU A 464 -76.89 -43.64 50.51
CA LEU A 464 -75.51 -44.10 50.32
C LEU A 464 -75.30 -44.64 48.90
N ALA A 465 -76.22 -45.46 48.39
CA ALA A 465 -76.16 -45.95 47.01
C ALA A 465 -76.26 -44.80 45.98
N LEU A 466 -77.16 -43.85 46.19
CA LEU A 466 -77.28 -42.67 45.32
C LEU A 466 -76.03 -41.78 45.39
N GLN A 467 -75.45 -41.59 46.57
CA GLN A 467 -74.24 -40.81 46.79
C GLN A 467 -73.00 -41.49 46.19
N GLU A 468 -72.90 -42.82 46.26
CA GLU A 468 -71.89 -43.59 45.54
C GLU A 468 -72.03 -43.42 44.02
N GLU A 469 -73.23 -43.58 43.45
CA GLU A 469 -73.42 -43.42 42.00
C GLU A 469 -73.21 -41.96 41.54
N GLN A 470 -73.53 -40.97 42.38
CA GLN A 470 -73.17 -39.57 42.15
C GLN A 470 -71.65 -39.35 42.23
N GLN A 471 -70.93 -40.01 43.14
CA GLN A 471 -69.47 -39.96 43.21
C GLN A 471 -68.81 -40.67 42.02
N LYS A 472 -69.33 -41.83 41.59
CA LYS A 472 -68.85 -42.55 40.40
C LYS A 472 -69.09 -41.75 39.11
N THR A 473 -70.29 -41.18 38.93
CA THR A 473 -70.60 -40.36 37.74
C THR A 473 -69.81 -39.04 37.72
N THR A 474 -69.56 -38.40 38.86
CA THR A 474 -68.68 -37.22 38.91
C THR A 474 -67.21 -37.58 38.69
N GLN A 475 -66.70 -38.68 39.26
CA GLN A 475 -65.34 -39.18 38.96
C GLN A 475 -65.16 -39.55 37.49
N LEU A 476 -66.13 -40.26 36.87
CA LEU A 476 -66.11 -40.58 35.45
C LEU A 476 -66.17 -39.31 34.58
N SER A 477 -67.00 -38.32 34.96
CA SER A 477 -67.06 -37.03 34.27
C SER A 477 -65.73 -36.27 34.35
N VAL A 478 -65.04 -36.30 35.49
CA VAL A 478 -63.74 -35.64 35.66
C VAL A 478 -62.63 -36.38 34.91
N SER A 479 -62.61 -37.73 34.94
CA SER A 479 -61.66 -38.54 34.15
C SER A 479 -61.82 -38.26 32.66
N MET A 480 -63.04 -38.34 32.14
CA MET A 480 -63.33 -38.11 30.72
C MET A 480 -63.01 -36.67 30.30
N GLN A 481 -63.25 -35.67 31.17
CA GLN A 481 -62.86 -34.28 30.91
C GLN A 481 -61.32 -34.12 30.87
N MET A 482 -60.60 -34.77 31.77
CA MET A 482 -59.13 -34.75 31.82
C MET A 482 -58.51 -35.46 30.61
N GLU A 483 -59.09 -36.57 30.16
CA GLU A 483 -58.72 -37.27 28.92
C GLU A 483 -58.96 -36.40 27.67
N ILE A 484 -60.09 -35.68 27.63
CA ILE A 484 -60.40 -34.70 26.57
C ILE A 484 -59.39 -33.54 26.56
N GLU A 485 -58.91 -33.09 27.73
CA GLU A 485 -57.90 -32.03 27.83
C GLU A 485 -56.49 -32.52 27.47
N GLN A 486 -56.11 -33.76 27.83
CA GLN A 486 -54.90 -34.39 27.31
C GLN A 486 -54.95 -34.55 25.78
N ALA A 487 -56.08 -34.99 25.22
CA ALA A 487 -56.24 -35.14 23.77
C ALA A 487 -56.08 -33.80 23.04
N LYS A 488 -56.66 -32.70 23.56
CA LYS A 488 -56.46 -31.34 23.02
C LYS A 488 -54.99 -30.91 23.07
N ALA A 489 -54.31 -31.12 24.19
CA ALA A 489 -52.90 -30.79 24.34
C ALA A 489 -52.00 -31.56 23.36
N LEU A 490 -52.29 -32.85 23.13
CA LEU A 490 -51.58 -33.67 22.14
C LEU A 490 -51.80 -33.17 20.70
N VAL A 491 -53.02 -32.76 20.33
CA VAL A 491 -53.30 -32.18 19.01
C VAL A 491 -52.58 -30.84 18.82
N GLN A 492 -52.57 -29.96 19.82
CA GLN A 492 -51.80 -28.71 19.75
C GLN A 492 -50.28 -28.95 19.66
N LEU A 493 -49.74 -29.95 20.36
CA LEU A 493 -48.34 -30.35 20.21
C LEU A 493 -48.05 -30.88 18.80
N GLN A 494 -48.95 -31.66 18.20
CA GLN A 494 -48.80 -32.13 16.82
C GLN A 494 -48.82 -30.98 15.80
N GLN A 495 -49.71 -30.00 15.96
CA GLN A 495 -49.73 -28.80 15.11
C GLN A 495 -48.45 -27.97 15.26
N ASN A 496 -48.01 -27.71 16.50
CA ASN A 496 -46.76 -26.98 16.76
C ASN A 496 -45.54 -27.69 16.17
N ILE A 497 -45.48 -29.02 16.22
CA ILE A 497 -44.40 -29.82 15.61
C ILE A 497 -44.40 -29.67 14.09
N GLU A 498 -45.56 -29.75 13.44
CA GLU A 498 -45.64 -29.65 11.97
C GLU A 498 -45.39 -28.22 11.47
N ASP A 499 -45.83 -27.18 12.20
CA ASP A 499 -45.48 -25.78 11.90
C ASP A 499 -43.98 -25.52 12.04
N LEU A 500 -43.33 -26.06 13.08
CA LEU A 500 -41.86 -26.02 13.21
C LEU A 500 -41.16 -26.77 12.07
N ARG A 501 -41.74 -27.88 11.61
CA ARG A 501 -41.23 -28.68 10.49
C ARG A 501 -41.32 -27.94 9.15
N ASN A 502 -42.43 -27.23 8.92
CA ASN A 502 -42.63 -26.40 7.74
C ASN A 502 -41.71 -25.17 7.73
N ARG A 503 -41.46 -24.57 8.91
CA ARG A 503 -40.46 -23.49 9.05
C ARG A 503 -39.02 -23.98 8.86
N LEU A 504 -38.72 -25.21 9.26
CA LEU A 504 -37.41 -25.84 9.04
C LEU A 504 -37.20 -26.15 7.54
N SER A 505 -38.22 -26.68 6.84
CA SER A 505 -38.12 -26.99 5.42
C SER A 505 -38.05 -25.74 4.53
N SER A 506 -38.81 -24.68 4.85
CA SER A 506 -38.69 -23.40 4.14
C SER A 506 -37.31 -22.76 4.37
N GLY A 507 -36.80 -22.75 5.61
CA GLY A 507 -35.46 -22.26 5.92
C GLY A 507 -34.36 -23.07 5.22
N GLN A 508 -34.50 -24.39 5.14
CA GLN A 508 -33.58 -25.24 4.36
C GLN A 508 -33.59 -24.84 2.87
N GLN A 509 -34.77 -24.70 2.27
CA GLN A 509 -34.92 -24.30 0.87
C GLN A 509 -34.32 -22.91 0.59
N GLU A 510 -34.48 -21.94 1.51
CA GLU A 510 -33.84 -20.63 1.42
C GLU A 510 -32.31 -20.75 1.48
N THR A 511 -31.75 -21.54 2.41
CA THR A 511 -30.30 -21.73 2.50
C THR A 511 -29.70 -22.41 1.27
N ASP A 512 -30.38 -23.37 0.65
CA ASP A 512 -29.91 -24.00 -0.58
C ASP A 512 -30.10 -23.09 -1.81
N SER A 513 -31.14 -22.25 -1.86
CA SER A 513 -31.26 -21.18 -2.88
C SER A 513 -30.07 -20.23 -2.79
N LEU A 514 -29.82 -19.67 -1.60
CA LEU A 514 -28.69 -18.76 -1.34
C LEU A 514 -27.34 -19.42 -1.64
N ARG A 515 -27.16 -20.72 -1.37
CA ARG A 515 -25.98 -21.50 -1.75
C ARG A 515 -25.79 -21.55 -3.26
N THR A 516 -26.86 -21.79 -4.04
CA THR A 516 -26.76 -21.78 -5.52
C THR A 516 -26.51 -20.38 -6.09
N GLU A 517 -27.11 -19.33 -5.50
CA GLU A 517 -26.82 -17.94 -5.88
C GLU A 517 -25.36 -17.56 -5.60
N LEU A 518 -24.82 -17.96 -4.45
CA LEU A 518 -23.41 -17.76 -4.10
C LEU A 518 -22.48 -18.50 -5.10
N GLN A 519 -22.79 -19.74 -5.46
CA GLN A 519 -22.02 -20.49 -6.48
C GLN A 519 -22.07 -19.80 -7.85
N LEU A 520 -23.24 -19.31 -8.27
CA LEU A 520 -23.38 -18.55 -9.51
C LEU A 520 -22.65 -17.20 -9.46
N ALA A 521 -22.59 -16.54 -8.30
CA ALA A 521 -21.81 -15.33 -8.10
C ALA A 521 -20.30 -15.60 -8.21
N LEU A 522 -19.79 -16.66 -7.58
CA LEU A 522 -18.40 -17.09 -7.68
C LEU A 522 -18.00 -17.38 -9.13
N VAL A 523 -18.80 -18.17 -9.86
CA VAL A 523 -18.55 -18.47 -11.29
C VAL A 523 -18.53 -17.20 -12.16
N ARG A 524 -19.37 -16.19 -11.85
CA ARG A 524 -19.32 -14.88 -12.53
C ARG A 524 -18.03 -14.10 -12.21
N ILE A 525 -17.59 -14.13 -10.95
CA ILE A 525 -16.33 -13.50 -10.52
C ILE A 525 -15.13 -14.15 -11.20
N ASP A 526 -15.07 -15.48 -11.26
CA ASP A 526 -13.99 -16.21 -11.95
C ASP A 526 -13.99 -15.94 -13.47
N ALA A 527 -15.15 -15.82 -14.09
CA ALA A 527 -15.27 -15.43 -15.50
C ALA A 527 -14.71 -14.02 -15.77
N GLU A 528 -14.95 -13.04 -14.89
CA GLU A 528 -14.35 -11.70 -15.01
C GLU A 528 -12.86 -11.69 -14.64
N ARG A 529 -12.42 -12.48 -13.64
CA ARG A 529 -11.00 -12.69 -13.29
C ARG A 529 -10.23 -13.27 -14.48
N SER A 530 -10.83 -14.23 -15.19
CA SER A 530 -10.29 -14.81 -16.43
C SER A 530 -10.19 -13.75 -17.54
N LYS A 531 -11.28 -13.03 -17.86
CA LYS A 531 -11.27 -11.93 -18.85
C LYS A 531 -10.24 -10.84 -18.53
N TYR A 532 -10.02 -10.53 -17.25
CA TYR A 532 -8.98 -9.59 -16.83
C TYR A 532 -7.57 -10.15 -17.02
N ASN A 533 -7.35 -11.43 -16.68
CA ASN A 533 -6.06 -12.08 -16.91
C ASN A 533 -5.72 -12.19 -18.41
N ASP A 534 -6.69 -12.48 -19.27
CA ASP A 534 -6.52 -12.49 -20.73
C ASP A 534 -6.13 -11.10 -21.26
N LYS A 535 -6.80 -10.03 -20.80
CA LYS A 535 -6.42 -8.65 -21.12
C LYS A 535 -4.99 -8.35 -20.63
N ARG A 536 -4.63 -8.76 -19.41
CA ARG A 536 -3.27 -8.60 -18.85
C ARG A 536 -2.21 -9.33 -19.68
N ILE A 537 -2.47 -10.56 -20.11
CA ILE A 537 -1.59 -11.37 -20.97
C ILE A 537 -1.49 -10.73 -22.36
N HIS A 538 -2.60 -10.28 -22.95
CA HIS A 538 -2.61 -9.58 -24.23
C HIS A 538 -1.76 -8.29 -24.19
N TYR A 539 -1.91 -7.46 -23.17
CA TYR A 539 -1.09 -6.25 -23.01
C TYR A 539 0.39 -6.59 -22.75
N LYS A 540 0.70 -7.58 -21.92
CA LYS A 540 2.07 -8.09 -21.72
C LYS A 540 2.70 -8.51 -23.05
N ASN A 541 1.97 -9.27 -23.87
CA ASN A 541 2.44 -9.73 -25.18
C ASN A 541 2.58 -8.58 -26.19
N LYS A 542 1.67 -7.60 -26.20
CA LYS A 542 1.79 -6.39 -27.03
C LYS A 542 3.03 -5.56 -26.63
N LEU A 543 3.30 -5.44 -25.33
CA LEU A 543 4.48 -4.75 -24.81
C LEU A 543 5.78 -5.49 -25.16
N SER A 544 5.82 -6.82 -25.04
CA SER A 544 6.96 -7.64 -25.46
C SER A 544 7.27 -7.50 -26.96
N ARG A 545 6.24 -7.54 -27.83
CA ARG A 545 6.42 -7.30 -29.28
C ARG A 545 6.96 -5.90 -29.57
N ALA A 546 6.46 -4.87 -28.88
CA ALA A 546 6.97 -3.51 -29.04
C ALA A 546 8.44 -3.37 -28.60
N ARG A 547 8.82 -3.99 -27.47
CA ARG A 547 10.22 -4.06 -27.00
C ARG A 547 11.12 -4.81 -27.99
N GLU A 548 10.66 -5.91 -28.56
CA GLU A 548 11.41 -6.69 -29.54
C GLU A 548 11.65 -5.91 -30.85
N VAL A 549 10.63 -5.22 -31.36
CA VAL A 549 10.77 -4.31 -32.52
C VAL A 549 11.76 -3.19 -32.20
N TYR A 550 11.64 -2.55 -31.04
CA TYR A 550 12.57 -1.50 -30.61
C TYR A 550 14.02 -2.02 -30.53
N LEU A 551 14.25 -3.18 -29.92
CA LEU A 551 15.59 -3.78 -29.80
C LEU A 551 16.19 -4.17 -31.17
N ARG A 552 15.38 -4.66 -32.11
CA ARG A 552 15.82 -4.94 -33.49
C ARG A 552 16.19 -3.65 -34.21
N GLU A 553 15.39 -2.60 -34.05
CA GLU A 553 15.62 -1.29 -34.66
C GLU A 553 16.85 -0.58 -34.09
N THR A 554 17.05 -0.58 -32.76
CA THR A 554 18.28 -0.05 -32.15
C THR A 554 19.50 -0.86 -32.55
N GLY A 555 19.41 -2.20 -32.58
CA GLY A 555 20.50 -3.07 -33.04
C GLY A 555 20.90 -2.79 -34.48
N TRP A 556 19.94 -2.55 -35.38
CA TRP A 556 20.22 -2.15 -36.77
C TRP A 556 20.90 -0.78 -36.84
N ARG A 557 20.43 0.21 -36.06
CA ARG A 557 21.06 1.55 -35.98
C ARG A 557 22.48 1.48 -35.43
N ASP A 558 22.72 0.72 -34.38
CA ASP A 558 24.05 0.51 -33.79
C ASP A 558 25.02 -0.14 -34.78
N ILE A 559 24.53 -1.07 -35.62
CA ILE A 559 25.31 -1.65 -36.71
C ILE A 559 25.60 -0.59 -37.77
N LYS A 560 24.60 0.19 -38.21
CA LYS A 560 24.81 1.19 -39.28
C LYS A 560 25.70 2.36 -38.84
N ILE A 561 25.61 2.79 -37.58
CA ILE A 561 26.56 3.76 -36.98
C ILE A 561 27.99 3.19 -37.07
N LYS A 562 28.21 1.93 -36.66
CA LYS A 562 29.52 1.25 -36.75
C LYS A 562 30.00 0.96 -38.19
N GLU A 563 29.16 1.12 -39.21
CA GLU A 563 29.60 1.14 -40.61
C GLU A 563 30.02 2.56 -41.00
N LEU A 564 29.17 3.55 -40.73
CA LEU A 564 29.45 4.97 -41.03
C LEU A 564 30.71 5.47 -40.32
N ASP A 565 30.97 5.05 -39.08
CA ASP A 565 32.21 5.36 -38.35
C ASP A 565 33.47 4.82 -39.07
N LYS A 566 33.37 3.65 -39.71
CA LYS A 566 34.47 3.07 -40.51
C LYS A 566 34.63 3.81 -41.83
N GLU A 567 33.53 4.16 -42.49
CA GLU A 567 33.51 4.97 -43.72
C GLU A 567 34.18 6.33 -43.46
N VAL A 568 33.79 7.03 -42.37
CA VAL A 568 34.41 8.29 -41.92
C VAL A 568 35.89 8.11 -41.55
N LEU A 569 36.28 7.03 -40.88
CA LEU A 569 37.68 6.74 -40.55
C LEU A 569 38.53 6.50 -41.81
N ILE A 570 37.97 5.88 -42.85
CA ILE A 570 38.64 5.69 -44.14
C ILE A 570 38.78 7.03 -44.87
N LEU A 571 37.72 7.85 -44.91
CA LEU A 571 37.74 9.17 -45.55
C LEU A 571 38.74 10.12 -44.88
N ARG A 572 38.79 10.18 -43.55
CA ARG A 572 39.80 10.97 -42.81
C ARG A 572 41.23 10.55 -43.16
N LYS A 573 41.51 9.25 -43.28
CA LYS A 573 42.84 8.76 -43.69
C LYS A 573 43.18 9.09 -45.15
N GLN A 574 42.18 9.23 -46.02
CA GLN A 574 42.39 9.71 -47.39
C GLN A 574 42.66 11.23 -47.40
N GLU A 575 41.93 12.00 -46.60
CA GLU A 575 42.14 13.45 -46.40
C GLU A 575 43.51 13.76 -45.79
N GLU A 576 43.92 13.07 -44.73
CA GLU A 576 45.27 13.16 -44.14
C GLU A 576 46.36 12.91 -45.20
N LYS A 577 46.17 11.92 -46.07
CA LYS A 577 47.10 11.59 -47.16
C LYS A 577 47.12 12.65 -48.26
N THR A 578 45.97 13.20 -48.67
CA THR A 578 45.94 14.27 -49.68
C THR A 578 46.47 15.58 -49.13
N ALA A 579 46.19 15.92 -47.87
CA ALA A 579 46.76 17.08 -47.19
C ALA A 579 48.29 16.98 -47.05
N HIS A 580 48.82 15.80 -46.70
CA HIS A 580 50.27 15.56 -46.68
C HIS A 580 50.88 15.69 -48.09
N MET A 581 50.26 15.09 -49.10
CA MET A 581 50.70 15.19 -50.50
C MET A 581 50.69 16.64 -51.02
N MET A 582 49.62 17.41 -50.72
CA MET A 582 49.58 18.84 -51.05
C MET A 582 50.70 19.61 -50.34
N LYS A 583 50.95 19.34 -49.05
CA LYS A 583 52.02 20.02 -48.29
C LYS A 583 53.42 19.76 -48.88
N THR A 584 53.68 18.54 -49.36
CA THR A 584 54.92 18.23 -50.07
C THR A 584 55.00 19.03 -51.37
N VAL A 585 53.97 18.97 -52.22
CA VAL A 585 53.90 19.69 -53.50
C VAL A 585 54.01 21.22 -53.33
N THR A 586 53.42 21.81 -52.28
CA THR A 586 53.60 23.25 -52.00
C THR A 586 55.04 23.56 -51.61
N SER A 587 55.68 22.75 -50.77
CA SER A 587 57.08 22.97 -50.39
C SER A 587 58.08 22.79 -51.54
N GLU A 588 57.80 21.86 -52.46
CA GLU A 588 58.59 21.69 -53.70
C GLU A 588 58.39 22.88 -54.64
N ASN A 589 57.15 23.35 -54.83
CA ASN A 589 56.86 24.55 -55.60
C ASN A 589 57.50 25.81 -54.98
N GLU A 590 57.49 25.96 -53.66
CA GLU A 590 58.21 27.05 -52.96
C GLU A 590 59.72 26.99 -53.22
N SER A 591 60.33 25.80 -53.16
CA SER A 591 61.75 25.60 -53.49
C SER A 591 62.06 25.92 -54.95
N LEU A 592 61.19 25.52 -55.90
CA LEU A 592 61.33 25.82 -57.32
C LEU A 592 61.15 27.32 -57.61
N LEU A 593 60.19 27.98 -56.96
CA LEU A 593 60.00 29.43 -57.04
C LEU A 593 61.21 30.19 -56.45
N GLN A 594 61.80 29.71 -55.37
CA GLN A 594 63.03 30.28 -54.80
C GLN A 594 64.21 30.14 -55.77
N LYS A 595 64.40 28.96 -56.38
CA LYS A 595 65.44 28.72 -57.40
C LYS A 595 65.22 29.59 -58.64
N ASN A 596 63.99 29.71 -59.13
CA ASN A 596 63.67 30.58 -60.27
C ASN A 596 63.95 32.06 -59.95
N ARG A 597 63.65 32.53 -58.73
CA ARG A 597 64.03 33.88 -58.28
C ARG A 597 65.55 34.08 -58.25
N GLN A 598 66.32 33.08 -57.79
CA GLN A 598 67.78 33.13 -57.79
C GLN A 598 68.37 33.15 -59.21
N LEU A 599 67.84 32.32 -60.13
CA LEU A 599 68.25 32.30 -61.53
C LEU A 599 67.92 33.61 -62.25
N LEU A 600 66.76 34.23 -61.97
CA LEU A 600 66.39 35.54 -62.52
C LEU A 600 67.31 36.66 -62.03
N LEU A 601 67.74 36.64 -60.77
CA LEU A 601 68.75 37.58 -60.26
C LEU A 601 70.10 37.37 -60.96
N GLN A 602 70.55 36.13 -61.10
CA GLN A 602 71.79 35.82 -61.83
C GLN A 602 71.74 36.27 -63.30
N LEU A 603 70.61 36.05 -63.99
CA LEU A 603 70.41 36.54 -65.36
C LEU A 603 70.46 38.06 -65.44
N HIS A 604 69.76 38.77 -64.55
CA HIS A 604 69.83 40.24 -64.46
C HIS A 604 71.26 40.75 -64.24
N ASP A 605 72.02 40.10 -63.37
CA ASP A 605 73.40 40.49 -63.08
C ASP A 605 74.33 40.22 -64.28
N PHE A 606 74.11 39.13 -65.02
CA PHE A 606 74.79 38.88 -66.30
C PHE A 606 74.39 39.88 -67.40
N GLU A 607 73.10 40.23 -67.53
CA GLU A 607 72.60 41.23 -68.48
C GLU A 607 73.19 42.62 -68.18
N GLN A 608 73.26 43.02 -66.91
CA GLN A 608 73.87 44.27 -66.49
C GLN A 608 75.40 44.26 -66.69
N ALA A 609 76.07 43.12 -66.45
CA ALA A 609 77.49 42.98 -66.76
C ALA A 609 77.77 43.04 -68.28
N GLN A 610 76.93 42.40 -69.10
CA GLN A 610 77.01 42.47 -70.57
C GLN A 610 76.77 43.90 -71.07
N LYS A 611 75.80 44.62 -70.49
CA LYS A 611 75.55 46.03 -70.77
C LYS A 611 76.76 46.89 -70.43
N ASN A 612 77.31 46.77 -69.22
CA ASN A 612 78.53 47.48 -68.80
C ASN A 612 79.70 47.20 -69.76
N ALA A 613 79.86 45.96 -70.22
CA ALA A 613 80.88 45.58 -71.20
C ALA A 613 80.60 46.20 -72.59
N SER A 614 79.33 46.26 -73.03
CA SER A 614 78.92 46.92 -74.28
C SER A 614 79.17 48.44 -74.23
N ASP A 615 78.94 49.08 -73.09
CA ASP A 615 79.22 50.50 -72.88
C ASP A 615 80.74 50.77 -72.84
N ALA A 616 81.53 49.86 -72.25
CA ALA A 616 82.99 49.87 -72.30
C ALA A 616 83.55 49.65 -73.73
N ILE A 617 82.95 48.76 -74.52
CA ILE A 617 83.30 48.55 -75.94
C ILE A 617 82.94 49.80 -76.76
N SER A 618 81.79 50.42 -76.50
CA SER A 618 81.34 51.62 -77.22
C SER A 618 82.25 52.83 -76.94
N THR A 619 82.67 53.01 -75.68
CA THR A 619 83.59 54.09 -75.28
C THR A 619 85.02 53.84 -75.76
N THR A 620 85.51 52.60 -75.73
CA THR A 620 86.83 52.27 -76.32
C THR A 620 86.83 52.38 -77.84
N GLN A 621 85.75 51.99 -78.54
CA GLN A 621 85.60 52.23 -79.98
C GLN A 621 85.60 53.74 -80.30
N MET A 622 84.89 54.57 -79.52
CA MET A 622 84.94 56.03 -79.68
C MET A 622 86.38 56.58 -79.51
N ARG A 623 87.13 56.07 -78.52
CA ARG A 623 88.53 56.43 -78.32
C ARG A 623 89.43 55.95 -79.48
N ILE A 624 89.20 54.76 -80.02
CA ILE A 624 89.92 54.26 -81.20
C ILE A 624 89.65 55.17 -82.40
N ASN A 625 88.38 55.49 -82.70
CA ASN A 625 88.02 56.38 -83.80
C ASN A 625 88.70 57.76 -83.69
N LEU A 626 88.78 58.33 -82.48
CA LEU A 626 89.50 59.59 -82.23
C LEU A 626 91.02 59.44 -82.47
N LEU A 627 91.64 58.39 -81.92
CA LEU A 627 93.06 58.09 -82.13
C LEU A 627 93.38 57.77 -83.60
N GLU A 628 92.46 57.18 -84.36
CA GLU A 628 92.61 56.97 -85.81
C GLU A 628 92.59 58.29 -86.58
N ILE A 629 91.69 59.22 -86.23
CA ILE A 629 91.65 60.57 -86.82
C ILE A 629 92.95 61.32 -86.49
N GLU A 630 93.41 61.29 -85.23
CA GLU A 630 94.70 61.86 -84.83
C GLU A 630 95.87 61.20 -85.55
N ASN A 631 95.87 59.86 -85.71
CA ASN A 631 96.93 59.13 -86.40
C ASN A 631 96.96 59.44 -87.91
N VAL A 632 95.80 59.65 -88.54
CA VAL A 632 95.69 60.14 -89.93
C VAL A 632 96.22 61.56 -90.06
N GLN A 633 95.87 62.47 -89.14
CA GLN A 633 96.42 63.83 -89.10
C GLN A 633 97.94 63.82 -88.88
N LEU A 634 98.44 63.01 -87.95
CA LEU A 634 99.88 62.83 -87.69
C LEU A 634 100.59 62.26 -88.92
N LYS A 635 100.04 61.25 -89.59
CA LYS A 635 100.57 60.75 -90.88
C LYS A 635 100.60 61.83 -91.96
N GLN A 636 99.56 62.67 -92.04
CA GLN A 636 99.49 63.76 -93.02
C GLN A 636 100.51 64.86 -92.73
N THR A 637 100.68 65.27 -91.46
CA THR A 637 101.73 66.23 -91.05
C THR A 637 103.13 65.64 -91.21
N ALA A 638 103.33 64.35 -90.92
CA ALA A 638 104.58 63.66 -91.17
C ALA A 638 104.91 63.60 -92.66
N ALA A 639 103.94 63.34 -93.54
CA ALA A 639 104.14 63.39 -94.99
C ALA A 639 104.47 64.82 -95.48
N GLN A 640 103.82 65.86 -94.92
CA GLN A 640 104.17 67.26 -95.18
C GLN A 640 105.57 67.64 -94.66
N MET A 641 105.99 67.09 -93.51
CA MET A 641 107.35 67.24 -93.00
C MET A 641 108.36 66.51 -93.90
N SER A 642 108.06 65.30 -94.36
CA SER A 642 108.90 64.58 -95.32
C SER A 642 109.04 65.33 -96.64
N GLN A 643 107.95 65.90 -97.20
CA GLN A 643 108.03 66.78 -98.37
C GLN A 643 108.84 68.05 -98.10
N ARG A 644 108.74 68.65 -96.91
CA ARG A 644 109.59 69.78 -96.51
C ARG A 644 111.04 69.39 -96.36
N ILE A 645 111.34 68.20 -95.82
CA ILE A 645 112.68 67.65 -95.72
C ILE A 645 113.22 67.36 -97.13
N GLU A 646 112.44 66.77 -98.02
CA GLU A 646 112.79 66.53 -99.43
C GLU A 646 113.10 67.85 -100.16
N CYS A 647 112.27 68.89 -99.99
CA CYS A 647 112.57 70.23 -100.48
C CYS A 647 113.83 70.85 -99.85
N LEU A 648 114.08 70.60 -98.56
CA LEU A 648 115.29 71.07 -97.86
C LEU A 648 116.54 70.27 -98.26
N THR A 649 116.42 69.00 -98.65
CA THR A 649 117.50 68.19 -99.23
C THR A 649 117.84 68.71 -100.62
N ILE A 650 116.83 68.96 -101.46
CA ILE A 650 117.01 69.59 -102.78
C ILE A 650 117.66 70.99 -102.65
N LEU A 651 117.40 71.72 -101.56
CA LEU A 651 118.12 72.97 -101.25
C LEU A 651 119.54 72.72 -100.71
N ALA A 652 119.75 71.72 -99.87
CA ALA A 652 121.07 71.37 -99.31
C ALA A 652 122.04 70.85 -100.38
N GLU A 653 121.55 70.18 -101.43
CA GLU A 653 122.31 69.81 -102.63
C GLU A 653 122.84 71.04 -103.41
N THR A 654 122.46 72.26 -103.03
CA THR A 654 122.93 73.51 -103.68
C THR A 654 123.89 74.38 -102.85
N ASN A 655 124.28 74.01 -101.62
CA ASN A 655 125.39 74.67 -100.91
C ASN A 655 126.04 73.80 -99.82
N CYS A 656 127.38 73.86 -99.76
CA CYS A 656 128.21 72.96 -98.94
C CYS A 656 128.42 73.44 -97.49
N GLY A 657 128.57 72.49 -96.55
CA GLY A 657 129.06 72.76 -95.20
C GLY A 657 129.02 71.52 -94.29
N GLU A 658 130.18 71.01 -93.89
CA GLU A 658 130.29 69.89 -92.94
C GLU A 658 130.07 70.35 -91.48
N VAL A 659 129.53 69.48 -90.63
CA VAL A 659 130.13 69.06 -89.34
C VAL A 659 129.28 67.97 -88.68
N THR A 660 129.92 67.11 -87.89
CA THR A 660 129.39 65.85 -87.36
C THR A 660 128.81 65.93 -85.94
N ALA A 661 127.79 65.10 -85.69
CA ALA A 661 127.49 64.37 -84.45
C ALA A 661 127.33 65.12 -83.09
N GLU A 662 126.22 64.84 -82.41
CA GLU A 662 126.28 63.95 -81.23
C GLU A 662 124.90 63.35 -80.90
N SER A 663 124.87 62.11 -80.42
CA SER A 663 123.65 61.42 -80.00
C SER A 663 123.48 61.48 -78.48
N ARG A 664 122.26 61.76 -78.00
CA ARG A 664 121.84 61.37 -76.64
C ARG A 664 120.55 60.57 -76.66
N VAL A 665 120.74 59.26 -76.55
CA VAL A 665 119.72 58.35 -76.03
C VAL A 665 119.47 58.71 -74.57
N ILE A 666 118.21 58.79 -74.17
CA ILE A 666 117.77 58.53 -72.80
C ILE A 666 116.68 57.47 -72.93
N GLU A 667 116.96 56.28 -72.42
CA GLU A 667 115.97 55.21 -72.30
C GLU A 667 114.95 55.59 -71.22
N GLY A 668 113.70 55.17 -71.40
CA GLY A 668 112.61 55.56 -70.50
C GLY A 668 112.56 54.70 -69.24
N GLU A 669 111.77 55.16 -68.27
CA GLU A 669 111.10 54.28 -67.31
C GLU A 669 109.65 54.76 -67.16
N ASP A 670 108.73 53.80 -67.02
CA ASP A 670 107.29 53.99 -67.22
C ASP A 670 106.51 53.65 -65.93
N GLN A 671 105.21 53.93 -65.92
CA GLN A 671 104.21 53.48 -64.93
C GLN A 671 104.28 54.13 -63.53
N THR A 672 103.54 55.23 -63.40
CA THR A 672 103.06 55.78 -62.12
C THR A 672 101.95 54.92 -61.49
N THR A 673 102.12 54.57 -60.21
CA THR A 673 101.09 54.51 -59.14
C THR A 673 99.76 53.76 -59.32
N LEU A 674 99.52 52.76 -58.44
CA LEU A 674 98.36 52.58 -57.51
C LEU A 674 96.88 52.68 -58.02
N PRO A 675 95.87 52.13 -57.31
CA PRO A 675 95.89 51.39 -56.03
C PRO A 675 95.22 49.98 -56.09
N THR A 676 95.13 49.37 -54.90
CA THR A 676 94.20 48.33 -54.40
C THR A 676 93.36 47.52 -55.39
#